data_AF-A0A834VVR6-F1
#
_entry.id   AF-A0A834VVR6-F1
#
_cell.length_a   1.000
_cell.length_b   1.000
_cell.length_c   1.000
_cell.angle_alpha   90.00
_cell.angle_beta   90.00
_cell.angle_gamma   90.00
#
_symmetry.space_group_name_H-M   'P 1'
#
loop_
_entity.id
_entity.type
_entity.pdbx_description
1 polymer ?
#
loop_
_entity_poly.entity_id
_entity_poly.type
_entity_poly.pdbx_seq_one_letter_code
_entity_poly.pdbx_strand_id
1 'polypeptide(L)'
;MMMDPAAIDALTKDQRQLFKQQLELFARYLKIDLRAGDRSFVDSQKAQSALQAQLDLWTTEHGEFYASGIEPQFTPLKARVYDSSWNWARQDALTMYYDIIFGKLTAVDREIVSRCIAIMNRSNPVLLDFMQYHMDHCPTERGETYELAKELGQQLIDNCKEVLNEAPVYKDVAVPTAPHLEIDAKGNMNYKEAPRASVRKLEHYVREMAEGGKLSEYGNRTKVQNDLQRIYKLIKQQHKLSKSSQLQIKSLYSNVIRSLSMNEGQIMPSENGKAAGGKCGRNGRVNASAKQGKVETIPFLHLKRKDDHGWEYSKKLTGVYLDCLEDAAKSGVTFQGKYALMTGAGAGSIGAQVLQGLISGGAKVVVTTSRFSRKVTEYYQSMYSRYGARGSQLIVVPFNQGSNQDVEALIDYIFDVKKGLGWDLDLIVPFAAIPENGREIDSIDSKSELAHRIMLTNLLRMLGAVKKQKQAYGYETRPAQVILPLSPNHGTFGNDGLYSESKMSLETLFSRWHSESWGNYLTICGAVIGWTRGTGLMGANNIVAEGIEKYGVRTFSQQEMAFNLLGLMAPAIVNLCQVEPVWADLNGGFQYIPNLKDLMTDLRKELTETSDIRKAVIKENAIENKVVNGEASEALYKKARIEPRANMKFDFPKLPTGTRRSSLLTRISRVWSISRRSLSSPALLRSVLGVTRGHVGRWKPTASSPLKDASKWLGSWVSSRITTVLSRARATLVGSTPRLVSQLTTRMSSRSTRSTFLNIPVSDSSSPSFSTAMTPGTSSLCKKFRLRRISNPSKPPRS
;
A
#
# COMPACT_ATOMS: atom_id res chain seq x y z
N MET A 1 71.02 1.49 -51.26
CA MET A 1 69.88 0.69 -51.77
C MET A 1 68.85 0.60 -50.65
N MET A 2 67.59 0.98 -50.89
CA MET A 2 66.47 0.44 -50.12
C MET A 2 65.98 -0.79 -50.88
N MET A 3 66.01 -1.96 -50.24
CA MET A 3 65.36 -3.15 -50.79
C MET A 3 63.86 -3.09 -50.47
N ASP A 4 63.04 -3.53 -51.41
CA ASP A 4 61.62 -3.74 -51.23
C ASP A 4 61.37 -4.71 -50.05
N PRO A 5 60.51 -4.37 -49.06
CA PRO A 5 60.11 -5.28 -48.02
C PRO A 5 59.67 -6.66 -48.53
N ALA A 6 59.01 -6.74 -49.69
CA ALA A 6 58.61 -8.01 -50.30
C ALA A 6 59.82 -8.87 -50.74
N ALA A 7 60.92 -8.24 -51.18
CA ALA A 7 62.16 -8.94 -51.52
C ALA A 7 62.91 -9.43 -50.27
N ILE A 8 62.86 -8.67 -49.16
CA ILE A 8 63.44 -9.09 -47.87
C ILE A 8 62.63 -10.26 -47.27
N ASP A 9 61.31 -10.22 -47.38
CA ASP A 9 60.45 -11.33 -46.94
C ASP A 9 60.66 -12.58 -47.82
N ALA A 10 60.88 -12.41 -49.13
CA ALA A 10 61.28 -13.51 -50.02
C ALA A 10 62.63 -14.14 -49.63
N LEU A 11 63.66 -13.33 -49.35
CA LEU A 11 64.98 -13.81 -48.93
C LEU A 11 64.96 -14.54 -47.58
N THR A 12 64.02 -14.21 -46.68
CA THR A 12 63.87 -14.88 -45.38
C THR A 12 62.83 -16.00 -45.37
N LYS A 13 62.04 -16.15 -46.45
CA LYS A 13 61.00 -17.18 -46.59
C LYS A 13 61.56 -18.59 -46.48
N ASP A 14 62.68 -18.88 -47.14
CA ASP A 14 63.27 -20.22 -47.16
C ASP A 14 63.81 -20.61 -45.78
N GLN A 15 64.36 -19.65 -45.02
CA GLN A 15 64.74 -19.85 -43.62
C GLN A 15 63.51 -20.13 -42.74
N ARG A 16 62.42 -19.36 -42.88
CA ARG A 16 61.15 -19.62 -42.18
C ARG A 16 60.58 -21.01 -42.51
N GLN A 17 60.70 -21.45 -43.77
CA GLN A 17 60.28 -22.77 -44.22
C GLN A 17 61.14 -23.89 -43.62
N LEU A 18 62.47 -23.72 -43.59
CA LEU A 18 63.40 -24.64 -42.92
C LEU A 18 63.09 -24.78 -41.42
N PHE A 19 62.95 -23.67 -40.70
CA PHE A 19 62.59 -23.69 -39.27
C PHE A 19 61.22 -24.32 -39.02
N LYS A 20 60.23 -24.11 -39.89
CA LYS A 20 58.93 -24.78 -39.81
C LYS A 20 59.05 -26.29 -39.98
N GLN A 21 59.85 -26.76 -40.94
CA GLN A 21 60.08 -28.20 -41.14
C GLN A 21 60.81 -28.83 -39.94
N GLN A 22 61.79 -28.13 -39.36
CA GLN A 22 62.45 -28.57 -38.12
C GLN A 22 61.46 -28.66 -36.95
N LEU A 23 60.59 -27.67 -36.78
CA LEU A 23 59.55 -27.64 -35.74
C LEU A 23 58.56 -28.81 -35.91
N GLU A 24 58.05 -29.04 -37.12
CA GLU A 24 57.16 -30.17 -37.42
C GLU A 24 57.84 -31.54 -37.22
N LEU A 25 59.15 -31.64 -37.45
CA LEU A 25 59.95 -32.85 -37.19
C LEU A 25 60.18 -33.09 -35.68
N PHE A 26 60.54 -32.05 -34.91
CA PHE A 26 60.65 -32.15 -33.46
C PHE A 26 59.31 -32.50 -32.79
N ALA A 27 58.21 -31.90 -33.24
CA ALA A 27 56.87 -32.22 -32.74
C ALA A 27 56.50 -33.70 -33.00
N ARG A 28 56.82 -34.21 -34.20
CA ARG A 28 56.63 -35.63 -34.56
C ARG A 28 57.49 -36.57 -33.71
N TYR A 29 58.75 -36.22 -33.46
CA TYR A 29 59.66 -36.98 -32.58
C TYR A 29 59.15 -37.03 -31.13
N LEU A 30 58.68 -35.90 -30.61
CA LEU A 30 58.09 -35.78 -29.26
C LEU A 30 56.65 -36.35 -29.17
N LYS A 31 56.06 -36.79 -30.30
CA LYS A 31 54.67 -37.26 -30.42
C LYS A 31 53.61 -36.22 -30.00
N ILE A 32 53.90 -34.94 -30.16
CA ILE A 32 53.00 -33.82 -29.85
C ILE A 32 52.31 -33.35 -31.13
N ASP A 33 50.98 -33.41 -31.17
CA ASP A 33 50.19 -32.81 -32.26
C ASP A 33 50.01 -31.30 -32.03
N LEU A 34 50.74 -30.51 -32.82
CA LEU A 34 50.70 -29.05 -32.82
C LEU A 34 49.29 -28.47 -33.10
N ARG A 35 48.40 -29.24 -33.74
CA ARG A 35 47.04 -28.81 -34.14
C ARG A 35 45.93 -29.52 -33.35
N ALA A 36 46.26 -30.19 -32.24
CA ALA A 36 45.26 -30.80 -31.36
C ALA A 36 44.37 -29.72 -30.72
N GLY A 37 44.98 -28.58 -30.34
CA GLY A 37 44.27 -27.39 -29.86
C GLY A 37 43.22 -26.92 -30.87
N ASP A 38 43.65 -26.59 -32.09
CA ASP A 38 42.78 -26.11 -33.18
C ASP A 38 41.61 -27.06 -33.46
N ARG A 39 41.87 -28.38 -33.49
CA ARG A 39 40.84 -29.40 -33.70
C ARG A 39 39.82 -29.41 -32.56
N SER A 40 40.28 -29.45 -31.30
CA SER A 40 39.41 -29.41 -30.13
C SER A 40 38.60 -28.11 -30.03
N PHE A 41 39.17 -26.98 -30.49
CA PHE A 41 38.48 -25.70 -30.59
C PHE A 41 37.37 -25.73 -31.65
N VAL A 42 37.64 -26.26 -32.84
CA VAL A 42 36.65 -26.42 -33.92
C VAL A 42 35.50 -27.34 -33.49
N ASP A 43 35.79 -28.44 -32.79
CA ASP A 43 34.75 -29.35 -32.32
C ASP A 43 33.94 -28.75 -31.15
N SER A 44 34.59 -27.99 -30.26
CA SER A 44 33.91 -27.16 -29.25
C SER A 44 33.03 -26.08 -29.88
N GLN A 45 33.47 -25.46 -30.98
CA GLN A 45 32.70 -24.44 -31.71
C GLN A 45 31.44 -25.04 -32.35
N LYS A 46 31.51 -26.26 -32.92
CA LYS A 46 30.33 -27.00 -33.41
C LYS A 46 29.35 -27.31 -32.28
N ALA A 47 29.85 -27.78 -31.14
CA ALA A 47 29.02 -28.05 -29.96
C ALA A 47 28.36 -26.76 -29.44
N GLN A 48 29.09 -25.65 -29.40
CA GLN A 48 28.57 -24.33 -29.05
C GLN A 48 27.48 -23.87 -30.03
N SER A 49 27.65 -24.06 -31.35
CA SER A 49 26.61 -23.67 -32.32
C SER A 49 25.34 -24.52 -32.22
N ALA A 50 25.47 -25.82 -31.88
CA ALA A 50 24.31 -26.68 -31.64
C ALA A 50 23.55 -26.30 -30.36
N LEU A 51 24.27 -25.96 -29.29
CA LEU A 51 23.67 -25.43 -28.06
C LEU A 51 23.02 -24.06 -28.28
N GLN A 52 23.66 -23.17 -29.06
CA GLN A 52 23.10 -21.88 -29.41
C GLN A 52 21.78 -22.03 -30.17
N ALA A 53 21.73 -22.87 -31.21
CA ALA A 53 20.49 -23.13 -31.95
C ALA A 53 19.35 -23.67 -31.06
N GLN A 54 19.66 -24.45 -30.01
CA GLN A 54 18.68 -24.89 -29.03
C GLN A 54 18.20 -23.75 -28.11
N LEU A 55 19.09 -22.84 -27.70
CA LEU A 55 18.74 -21.65 -26.92
C LEU A 55 17.93 -20.63 -27.75
N ASP A 56 18.26 -20.47 -29.03
CA ASP A 56 17.55 -19.62 -29.98
C ASP A 56 16.11 -20.09 -30.16
N LEU A 57 15.88 -21.41 -30.25
CA LEU A 57 14.54 -22.01 -30.25
C LEU A 57 13.74 -21.64 -28.98
N TRP A 58 14.31 -21.87 -27.79
CA TRP A 58 13.63 -21.50 -26.53
C TRP A 58 13.29 -20.00 -26.47
N THR A 59 14.20 -19.15 -26.96
CA THR A 59 14.04 -17.69 -26.99
C THR A 59 13.01 -17.24 -28.03
N THR A 60 12.92 -17.92 -29.16
CA THR A 60 11.93 -17.64 -30.22
C THR A 60 10.51 -18.03 -29.79
N GLU A 61 10.34 -19.21 -29.19
CA GLU A 61 9.03 -19.70 -28.76
C GLU A 61 8.43 -18.90 -27.59
N HIS A 62 9.26 -18.55 -26.59
CA HIS A 62 8.76 -17.96 -25.32
C HIS A 62 9.05 -16.45 -25.18
N GLY A 63 10.05 -15.92 -25.89
CA GLY A 63 10.51 -14.53 -25.78
C GLY A 63 11.29 -14.20 -24.49
N GLU A 64 12.06 -13.10 -24.56
CA GLU A 64 12.97 -12.66 -23.48
C GLU A 64 12.27 -12.37 -22.14
N PHE A 65 11.04 -11.86 -22.18
CA PHE A 65 10.30 -11.47 -20.96
C PHE A 65 9.87 -12.69 -20.15
N TYR A 66 9.49 -13.77 -20.82
CA TYR A 66 9.22 -15.06 -20.21
C TYR A 66 10.51 -15.70 -19.69
N ALA A 67 11.57 -15.73 -20.51
CA ALA A 67 12.85 -16.35 -20.15
C ALA A 67 13.44 -15.75 -18.87
N SER A 68 13.58 -14.43 -18.81
CA SER A 68 13.98 -13.70 -17.59
C SER A 68 12.93 -13.81 -16.47
N GLY A 69 11.65 -13.94 -16.84
CA GLY A 69 10.52 -14.13 -15.93
C GLY A 69 10.44 -15.48 -15.23
N ILE A 70 11.15 -16.53 -15.70
CA ILE A 70 11.16 -17.86 -15.08
C ILE A 70 12.46 -18.16 -14.29
N GLU A 71 13.38 -17.19 -14.19
CA GLU A 71 14.61 -17.32 -13.40
C GLU A 71 14.32 -17.58 -11.91
N PRO A 72 14.94 -18.59 -11.26
CA PRO A 72 14.84 -18.80 -9.82
C PRO A 72 15.42 -17.61 -9.03
N GLN A 73 14.72 -17.19 -7.97
CA GLN A 73 15.15 -16.11 -7.06
C GLN A 73 15.21 -16.54 -5.60
N PHE A 74 14.56 -17.65 -5.24
CA PHE A 74 14.46 -18.12 -3.87
C PHE A 74 15.82 -18.51 -3.29
N THR A 75 16.06 -18.14 -2.03
CA THR A 75 17.28 -18.53 -1.31
C THR A 75 17.05 -18.43 0.20
N PRO A 76 17.11 -19.52 0.98
CA PRO A 76 16.94 -19.47 2.44
C PRO A 76 17.87 -18.47 3.14
N LEU A 77 19.12 -18.35 2.66
CA LEU A 77 20.12 -17.40 3.18
C LEU A 77 19.75 -15.91 3.05
N LYS A 78 18.73 -15.58 2.24
CA LYS A 78 18.22 -14.21 2.06
C LYS A 78 16.97 -13.93 2.92
N ALA A 79 16.40 -14.94 3.59
CA ALA A 79 15.21 -14.78 4.44
C ALA A 79 15.46 -13.74 5.55
N ARG A 80 14.47 -12.88 5.81
CA ARG A 80 14.51 -11.85 6.85
C ARG A 80 13.36 -12.05 7.83
N VAL A 81 13.71 -12.44 9.06
CA VAL A 81 12.77 -12.70 10.14
C VAL A 81 12.59 -11.43 10.97
N TYR A 82 11.34 -11.12 11.31
CA TYR A 82 10.95 -10.08 12.26
C TYR A 82 9.98 -10.68 13.30
N ASP A 83 10.42 -10.69 14.55
CA ASP A 83 9.77 -11.31 15.73
C ASP A 83 9.80 -10.39 16.97
N SER A 84 10.60 -9.32 16.92
CA SER A 84 10.97 -8.43 18.03
C SER A 84 9.88 -7.44 18.49
N SER A 85 8.61 -7.85 18.40
CA SER A 85 7.41 -7.09 18.80
C SER A 85 7.55 -6.38 20.16
N TRP A 86 8.15 -7.04 21.16
CA TRP A 86 8.44 -6.50 22.50
C TRP A 86 9.28 -5.21 22.51
N ASN A 87 10.22 -5.06 21.57
CA ASN A 87 11.05 -3.86 21.49
C ASN A 87 10.29 -2.72 20.79
N TRP A 88 9.58 -3.04 19.71
CA TRP A 88 8.79 -2.07 18.96
C TRP A 88 7.62 -1.52 19.80
N ALA A 89 7.02 -2.33 20.68
CA ALA A 89 6.01 -1.86 21.64
C ALA A 89 6.52 -0.72 22.53
N ARG A 90 7.73 -0.88 23.10
CA ARG A 90 8.38 0.16 23.94
C ARG A 90 8.73 1.40 23.12
N GLN A 91 9.19 1.22 21.88
CA GLN A 91 9.46 2.34 20.98
C GLN A 91 8.18 3.11 20.62
N ASP A 92 7.10 2.41 20.25
CA ASP A 92 5.84 3.04 19.87
C ASP A 92 5.16 3.74 21.05
N ALA A 93 5.15 3.13 22.24
CA ALA A 93 4.63 3.76 23.45
C ALA A 93 5.38 5.06 23.79
N LEU A 94 6.72 5.05 23.77
CA LEU A 94 7.54 6.24 24.01
C LEU A 94 7.40 7.29 22.90
N THR A 95 7.25 6.86 21.65
CA THR A 95 7.02 7.75 20.50
C THR A 95 5.65 8.43 20.61
N MET A 96 4.61 7.69 20.98
CA MET A 96 3.26 8.21 21.18
C MET A 96 3.22 9.22 22.33
N TYR A 97 3.86 8.92 23.47
CA TYR A 97 4.00 9.84 24.61
C TYR A 97 4.60 11.20 24.18
N TYR A 98 5.70 11.18 23.41
CA TYR A 98 6.28 12.42 22.90
C TYR A 98 5.45 13.07 21.77
N ASP A 99 4.76 12.30 20.94
CA ASP A 99 3.88 12.84 19.89
C ASP A 99 2.67 13.60 20.48
N ILE A 100 2.13 13.15 21.61
CA ILE A 100 1.10 13.87 22.39
C ILE A 100 1.70 15.13 23.03
N ILE A 101 2.83 15.02 23.74
CA ILE A 101 3.50 16.16 24.41
C ILE A 101 3.84 17.29 23.43
N PHE A 102 4.30 16.95 22.21
CA PHE A 102 4.63 17.92 21.16
C PHE A 102 3.43 18.34 20.29
N GLY A 103 2.20 17.92 20.61
CA GLY A 103 0.98 18.31 19.90
C GLY A 103 0.91 17.83 18.45
N LYS A 104 1.56 16.70 18.11
CA LYS A 104 1.40 16.03 16.81
C LYS A 104 0.17 15.14 16.76
N LEU A 105 -0.23 14.61 17.91
CA LEU A 105 -1.45 13.85 18.13
C LEU A 105 -2.32 14.63 19.11
N THR A 106 -3.57 14.89 18.71
CA THR A 106 -4.61 15.50 19.54
C THR A 106 -5.62 14.44 19.94
N ALA A 107 -6.41 14.67 21.00
CA ALA A 107 -7.42 13.71 21.47
C ALA A 107 -8.53 13.38 20.43
N VAL A 108 -8.61 14.14 19.33
CA VAL A 108 -9.54 13.89 18.20
C VAL A 108 -8.97 12.87 17.21
N ASP A 109 -7.66 12.66 17.18
CA ASP A 109 -6.98 11.87 16.16
C ASP A 109 -7.10 10.37 16.43
N ARG A 110 -7.85 9.68 15.56
CA ARG A 110 -8.00 8.21 15.59
C ARG A 110 -6.70 7.43 15.43
N GLU A 111 -5.62 8.07 15.01
CA GLU A 111 -4.29 7.47 15.03
C GLU A 111 -3.87 7.10 16.47
N ILE A 112 -4.29 7.85 17.50
CA ILE A 112 -4.10 7.46 18.91
C ILE A 112 -4.75 6.10 19.16
N VAL A 113 -6.04 5.93 18.83
CA VAL A 113 -6.78 4.67 19.07
C VAL A 113 -6.13 3.49 18.36
N SER A 114 -5.69 3.68 17.10
CA SER A 114 -4.95 2.65 16.35
C SER A 114 -3.61 2.27 17.01
N ARG A 115 -2.82 3.27 17.44
CA ARG A 115 -1.57 3.04 18.18
C ARG A 115 -1.80 2.38 19.55
N CYS A 116 -2.85 2.75 20.27
CA CYS A 116 -3.26 2.13 21.53
C CYS A 116 -3.57 0.64 21.35
N ILE A 117 -4.41 0.27 20.37
CA ILE A 117 -4.71 -1.13 20.05
C ILE A 117 -3.43 -1.89 19.70
N ALA A 118 -2.55 -1.30 18.89
CA ALA A 118 -1.27 -1.91 18.56
C ALA A 118 -0.37 -2.13 19.79
N ILE A 119 -0.39 -1.23 20.79
CA ILE A 119 0.35 -1.39 22.05
C ILE A 119 -0.29 -2.50 22.91
N MET A 120 -1.62 -2.53 23.05
CA MET A 120 -2.37 -3.58 23.77
C MET A 120 -2.12 -4.98 23.19
N ASN A 121 -2.11 -5.11 21.86
CA ASN A 121 -1.74 -6.35 21.15
C ASN A 121 -0.29 -6.82 21.40
N ARG A 122 0.54 -6.01 22.07
CA ARG A 122 1.94 -6.30 22.43
C ARG A 122 2.19 -6.30 23.95
N SER A 123 1.14 -6.30 24.77
CA SER A 123 1.23 -6.29 26.24
C SER A 123 2.13 -7.39 26.80
N ASN A 124 3.05 -6.99 27.69
CA ASN A 124 3.78 -7.88 28.61
C ASN A 124 4.12 -7.11 29.91
N PRO A 125 4.53 -7.78 31.00
CA PRO A 125 4.80 -7.12 32.29
C PRO A 125 5.86 -6.02 32.19
N VAL A 126 6.98 -6.28 31.50
CA VAL A 126 8.09 -5.32 31.34
C VAL A 126 7.70 -4.07 30.55
N LEU A 127 6.68 -4.16 29.68
CA LEU A 127 6.08 -3.02 28.99
C LEU A 127 5.22 -2.19 29.95
N LEU A 128 4.47 -2.82 30.86
CA LEU A 128 3.71 -2.12 31.91
C LEU A 128 4.66 -1.37 32.85
N ASP A 129 5.72 -2.01 33.34
CA ASP A 129 6.74 -1.37 34.20
C ASP A 129 7.36 -0.15 33.51
N PHE A 130 7.70 -0.29 32.22
CA PHE A 130 8.27 0.77 31.40
C PHE A 130 7.29 1.93 31.19
N MET A 131 6.00 1.65 30.94
CA MET A 131 4.97 2.67 30.77
C MET A 131 4.65 3.39 32.09
N GLN A 132 4.49 2.64 33.19
CA GLN A 132 4.21 3.20 34.52
C GLN A 132 5.34 4.14 34.96
N TYR A 133 6.60 3.72 34.84
CA TYR A 133 7.76 4.59 35.12
C TYR A 133 7.69 5.92 34.35
N HIS A 134 7.26 5.89 33.08
CA HIS A 134 7.12 7.11 32.27
C HIS A 134 5.91 7.99 32.66
N MET A 135 4.83 7.42 33.19
CA MET A 135 3.67 8.18 33.68
C MET A 135 3.88 8.76 35.09
N ASP A 136 4.52 8.00 35.97
CA ASP A 136 4.86 8.42 37.33
C ASP A 136 5.76 9.66 37.30
N HIS A 137 6.79 9.62 36.45
CA HIS A 137 7.73 10.71 36.22
C HIS A 137 7.28 11.72 35.15
N CYS A 138 6.01 11.69 34.72
CA CYS A 138 5.47 12.69 33.79
C CYS A 138 5.29 14.05 34.50
N PRO A 139 6.01 15.11 34.07
CA PRO A 139 5.99 16.41 34.73
C PRO A 139 4.80 17.26 34.24
N THR A 140 3.63 17.03 34.84
CA THR A 140 2.38 17.72 34.49
C THR A 140 2.43 19.23 34.73
N GLU A 141 3.34 19.72 35.58
CA GLU A 141 3.52 21.15 35.86
C GLU A 141 4.01 22.00 34.66
N ARG A 142 4.20 21.37 33.49
CA ARG A 142 4.72 21.99 32.26
C ARG A 142 3.66 22.37 31.24
N GLY A 143 2.41 21.99 31.46
CA GLY A 143 1.26 22.37 30.64
C GLY A 143 0.40 21.20 30.18
N GLU A 144 -0.78 21.55 29.65
CA GLU A 144 -1.91 20.67 29.30
C GLU A 144 -1.52 19.40 28.53
N THR A 145 -0.55 19.45 27.61
CA THR A 145 -0.14 18.26 26.83
C THR A 145 0.61 17.20 27.65
N TYR A 146 1.18 17.54 28.81
CA TYR A 146 1.75 16.56 29.75
C TYR A 146 0.67 15.93 30.64
N GLU A 147 -0.35 16.71 31.01
CA GLU A 147 -1.50 16.23 31.77
C GLU A 147 -2.34 15.24 30.93
N LEU A 148 -2.70 15.63 29.70
CA LEU A 148 -3.35 14.75 28.72
C LEU A 148 -2.53 13.49 28.41
N ALA A 149 -1.20 13.61 28.31
CA ALA A 149 -0.32 12.46 28.11
C ALA A 149 -0.31 11.49 29.31
N LYS A 150 -0.49 12.01 30.54
CA LYS A 150 -0.58 11.19 31.76
C LYS A 150 -1.95 10.52 31.90
N GLU A 151 -3.03 11.23 31.59
CA GLU A 151 -4.40 10.69 31.58
C GLU A 151 -4.54 9.55 30.58
N LEU A 152 -4.27 9.81 29.29
CA LEU A 152 -4.33 8.79 28.23
C LEU A 152 -3.32 7.66 28.44
N GLY A 153 -2.15 7.96 29.01
CA GLY A 153 -1.13 6.98 29.32
C GLY A 153 -1.54 6.03 30.45
N GLN A 154 -2.15 6.55 31.52
CA GLN A 154 -2.69 5.72 32.60
C GLN A 154 -3.87 4.86 32.11
N GLN A 155 -4.81 5.44 31.36
CA GLN A 155 -5.89 4.68 30.73
C GLN A 155 -5.37 3.53 29.85
N LEU A 156 -4.31 3.78 29.06
CA LEU A 156 -3.70 2.73 28.24
C LEU A 156 -2.97 1.67 29.08
N ILE A 157 -2.30 2.03 30.18
CA ILE A 157 -1.70 1.08 31.11
C ILE A 157 -2.76 0.13 31.67
N ASP A 158 -3.92 0.65 32.08
CA ASP A 158 -4.97 -0.16 32.68
C ASP A 158 -5.66 -1.07 31.64
N ASN A 159 -5.96 -0.56 30.44
CA ASN A 159 -6.37 -1.39 29.29
C ASN A 159 -5.33 -2.50 28.97
N CYS A 160 -4.03 -2.22 29.10
CA CYS A 160 -2.96 -3.19 28.85
C CYS A 160 -2.82 -4.24 29.96
N LYS A 161 -3.29 -3.98 31.19
CA LYS A 161 -3.38 -4.97 32.28
C LYS A 161 -4.50 -5.98 31.99
N GLU A 162 -5.67 -5.50 31.59
CA GLU A 162 -6.83 -6.34 31.24
C GLU A 162 -6.50 -7.29 30.09
N VAL A 163 -5.92 -6.77 29.01
CA VAL A 163 -5.57 -7.54 27.79
C VAL A 163 -4.30 -8.39 27.96
N LEU A 164 -3.66 -8.42 29.13
CA LEU A 164 -2.36 -9.09 29.31
C LEU A 164 -2.41 -10.60 29.06
N ASN A 165 -3.51 -11.29 29.37
CA ASN A 165 -3.65 -12.73 29.09
C ASN A 165 -4.40 -13.03 27.78
N GLU A 166 -4.96 -12.01 27.12
CA GLU A 166 -5.83 -12.18 25.97
C GLU A 166 -5.10 -12.39 24.65
N ALA A 167 -5.85 -12.87 23.66
CA ALA A 167 -5.41 -13.02 22.28
C ALA A 167 -5.33 -11.65 21.58
N PRO A 168 -4.25 -11.34 20.82
CA PRO A 168 -4.16 -10.10 20.06
C PRO A 168 -5.17 -10.08 18.90
N VAL A 169 -5.75 -8.92 18.62
CA VAL A 169 -6.83 -8.75 17.62
C VAL A 169 -6.49 -7.74 16.53
N TYR A 170 -6.79 -8.07 15.29
CA TYR A 170 -6.97 -7.09 14.24
C TYR A 170 -8.31 -6.39 14.42
N LYS A 171 -8.26 -5.07 14.57
CA LYS A 171 -9.42 -4.17 14.59
C LYS A 171 -9.04 -2.86 13.91
N ASP A 172 -9.64 -2.60 12.75
CA ASP A 172 -9.39 -1.34 12.03
C ASP A 172 -10.35 -0.24 12.51
N VAL A 173 -9.79 0.95 12.72
CA VAL A 173 -10.45 2.14 13.29
C VAL A 173 -10.41 3.31 12.29
N ALA A 174 -9.85 3.10 11.09
CA ALA A 174 -9.87 4.07 10.00
C ALA A 174 -11.29 4.58 9.67
N VAL A 175 -11.35 5.73 9.02
CA VAL A 175 -12.62 6.30 8.54
C VAL A 175 -12.82 5.84 7.09
N PRO A 176 -13.89 5.09 6.76
CA PRO A 176 -14.15 4.63 5.39
C PRO A 176 -14.24 5.78 4.37
N THR A 177 -13.68 5.57 3.18
CA THR A 177 -13.46 6.63 2.19
C THR A 177 -14.16 6.36 0.86
N ALA A 178 -14.66 7.43 0.25
CA ALA A 178 -15.21 7.47 -1.10
C ALA A 178 -14.15 7.96 -2.11
N PRO A 179 -14.24 7.51 -3.38
CA PRO A 179 -13.60 8.22 -4.47
C PRO A 179 -14.25 9.59 -4.62
N HIS A 180 -13.45 10.64 -4.82
CA HIS A 180 -13.97 11.94 -5.21
C HIS A 180 -12.99 12.67 -6.13
N LEU A 181 -13.49 13.15 -7.27
CA LEU A 181 -12.73 13.77 -8.34
C LEU A 181 -13.15 15.23 -8.54
N GLU A 182 -12.25 16.15 -8.20
CA GLU A 182 -12.46 17.57 -8.41
C GLU A 182 -11.69 18.04 -9.66
N ILE A 183 -12.41 18.32 -10.75
CA ILE A 183 -11.84 19.06 -11.88
C ILE A 183 -11.79 20.53 -11.49
N ASP A 184 -10.59 21.08 -11.29
CA ASP A 184 -10.43 22.47 -10.89
C ASP A 184 -10.81 23.46 -12.02
N ALA A 185 -10.87 24.74 -11.69
CA ALA A 185 -11.15 25.80 -12.67
C ALA A 185 -10.09 25.92 -13.78
N LYS A 186 -8.96 25.19 -13.68
CA LYS A 186 -7.86 25.16 -14.65
C LYS A 186 -7.81 23.87 -15.48
N GLY A 187 -8.78 22.97 -15.30
CA GLY A 187 -8.83 21.68 -15.99
C GLY A 187 -7.86 20.63 -15.44
N ASN A 188 -7.32 20.80 -14.23
CA ASN A 188 -6.56 19.76 -13.55
C ASN A 188 -7.53 18.81 -12.82
N MET A 189 -7.35 17.51 -13.04
CA MET A 189 -8.13 16.44 -12.41
C MET A 189 -7.50 16.07 -11.06
N ASN A 190 -8.10 16.51 -9.94
CA ASN A 190 -7.61 16.22 -8.59
C ASN A 190 -8.45 15.12 -7.93
N TYR A 191 -7.96 13.87 -8.00
CA TYR A 191 -8.54 12.76 -7.25
C TYR A 191 -8.14 12.82 -5.77
N LYS A 192 -9.09 12.67 -4.86
CA LYS A 192 -8.88 12.59 -3.41
C LYS A 192 -9.78 11.52 -2.77
N GLU A 193 -9.25 10.81 -1.79
CA GLU A 193 -10.02 9.94 -0.90
C GLU A 193 -10.76 10.83 0.11
N ALA A 194 -12.09 10.91 0.02
CA ALA A 194 -12.90 11.73 0.92
C ALA A 194 -13.62 10.85 1.96
N PRO A 195 -13.73 11.24 3.24
CA PRO A 195 -14.53 10.50 4.23
C PRO A 195 -16.00 10.34 3.78
N ARG A 196 -16.56 9.13 3.88
CA ARG A 196 -17.96 8.87 3.51
C ARG A 196 -18.93 9.56 4.49
N ALA A 197 -19.90 10.30 3.96
CA ALA A 197 -20.81 11.11 4.78
C ALA A 197 -21.68 10.29 5.76
N SER A 198 -22.13 9.10 5.33
CA SER A 198 -22.92 8.15 6.11
C SER A 198 -22.10 7.28 7.07
N VAL A 199 -20.81 7.05 6.77
CA VAL A 199 -20.01 5.97 7.38
C VAL A 199 -18.84 6.53 8.20
N ARG A 200 -18.93 6.40 9.53
CA ARG A 200 -17.88 6.84 10.47
C ARG A 200 -17.08 5.70 11.11
N LYS A 201 -17.44 4.45 10.89
CA LYS A 201 -16.83 3.25 11.48
C LYS A 201 -17.06 2.06 10.54
N LEU A 202 -16.26 1.00 10.69
CA LEU A 202 -16.53 -0.27 10.00
C LEU A 202 -17.86 -0.92 10.44
N GLU A 203 -18.35 -0.69 11.66
CA GLU A 203 -19.72 -1.07 12.07
C GLU A 203 -20.81 -0.50 11.13
N HIS A 204 -20.64 0.73 10.66
CA HIS A 204 -21.59 1.37 9.75
C HIS A 204 -21.40 0.85 8.31
N TYR A 205 -20.15 0.56 7.94
CA TYR A 205 -19.82 -0.05 6.65
C TYR A 205 -20.48 -1.43 6.51
N VAL A 206 -20.32 -2.32 7.50
CA VAL A 206 -20.91 -3.67 7.44
C VAL A 206 -22.44 -3.61 7.28
N ARG A 207 -23.12 -2.69 7.97
CA ARG A 207 -24.57 -2.48 7.80
C ARG A 207 -24.93 -1.99 6.40
N GLU A 208 -24.22 -1.00 5.87
CA GLU A 208 -24.40 -0.52 4.49
C GLU A 208 -24.14 -1.64 3.45
N MET A 209 -23.13 -2.48 3.67
CA MET A 209 -22.85 -3.65 2.82
C MET A 209 -23.95 -4.73 2.92
N ALA A 210 -24.56 -4.90 4.09
CA ALA A 210 -25.65 -5.83 4.36
C ALA A 210 -27.01 -5.33 3.82
N GLU A 211 -27.27 -4.02 3.87
CA GLU A 211 -28.47 -3.39 3.34
C GLU A 211 -28.54 -3.47 1.81
N GLY A 212 -27.38 -3.44 1.13
CA GLY A 212 -27.28 -3.54 -0.33
C GLY A 212 -27.71 -2.23 -1.02
N GLY A 213 -28.28 -2.35 -2.22
CA GLY A 213 -28.69 -1.17 -3.02
C GLY A 213 -29.92 -1.40 -3.87
N LYS A 214 -30.49 -0.32 -4.42
CA LYS A 214 -31.71 -0.34 -5.25
C LYS A 214 -31.61 -1.25 -6.48
N LEU A 215 -30.41 -1.39 -7.06
CA LEU A 215 -30.14 -2.31 -8.17
C LEU A 215 -30.20 -3.79 -7.77
N SER A 216 -30.11 -4.10 -6.48
CA SER A 216 -30.12 -5.46 -5.93
C SER A 216 -31.46 -5.87 -5.32
N GLU A 217 -32.51 -5.05 -5.49
CA GLU A 217 -33.87 -5.36 -5.04
C GLU A 217 -34.50 -6.51 -5.84
N TYR A 218 -35.03 -7.52 -5.14
CA TYR A 218 -35.78 -8.61 -5.72
C TYR A 218 -37.11 -8.85 -5.00
N GLY A 219 -38.04 -9.52 -5.69
CA GLY A 219 -39.30 -9.93 -5.10
C GLY A 219 -39.16 -11.22 -4.31
N ASN A 220 -39.34 -11.16 -2.99
CA ASN A 220 -39.62 -12.36 -2.19
C ASN A 220 -40.83 -13.11 -2.80
N ARG A 221 -40.87 -14.44 -2.71
CA ARG A 221 -41.98 -15.29 -3.22
C ARG A 221 -43.37 -14.76 -2.85
N THR A 222 -43.54 -14.16 -1.66
CA THR A 222 -44.81 -13.52 -1.24
C THR A 222 -45.16 -12.24 -2.01
N LYS A 223 -44.17 -11.44 -2.43
CA LYS A 223 -44.37 -10.30 -3.34
C LYS A 223 -44.75 -10.80 -4.73
N VAL A 224 -44.00 -11.76 -5.29
CA VAL A 224 -44.28 -12.38 -6.59
C VAL A 224 -45.69 -12.98 -6.63
N GLN A 225 -46.10 -13.70 -5.57
CA GLN A 225 -47.46 -14.24 -5.41
C GLN A 225 -48.54 -13.14 -5.43
N ASN A 226 -48.34 -12.07 -4.66
CA ASN A 226 -49.28 -10.94 -4.60
C ASN A 226 -49.38 -10.19 -5.95
N ASP A 227 -48.25 -9.98 -6.63
CA ASP A 227 -48.22 -9.26 -7.91
C ASP A 227 -48.79 -10.10 -9.05
N LEU A 228 -48.51 -11.42 -9.12
CA LEU A 228 -49.21 -12.34 -10.03
C LEU A 228 -50.72 -12.39 -9.76
N GLN A 229 -51.15 -12.37 -8.49
CA GLN A 229 -52.57 -12.31 -8.16
C GLN A 229 -53.21 -10.98 -8.64
N ARG A 230 -52.51 -9.85 -8.54
CA ARG A 230 -52.98 -8.55 -9.08
C ARG A 230 -53.07 -8.60 -10.61
N ILE A 231 -52.04 -9.10 -11.29
CA ILE A 231 -52.01 -9.17 -12.76
C ILE A 231 -53.13 -10.10 -13.26
N TYR A 232 -53.32 -11.28 -12.66
CA TYR A 232 -54.41 -12.19 -13.02
C TYR A 232 -55.80 -11.57 -12.79
N LYS A 233 -55.99 -10.84 -11.68
CA LYS A 233 -57.23 -10.09 -11.41
C LYS A 233 -57.49 -9.00 -12.46
N LEU A 234 -56.48 -8.21 -12.81
CA LEU A 234 -56.58 -7.15 -13.84
C LEU A 234 -56.90 -7.75 -15.22
N ILE A 235 -56.19 -8.80 -15.64
CA ILE A 235 -56.44 -9.50 -16.91
C ILE A 235 -57.88 -10.04 -16.96
N LYS A 236 -58.36 -10.68 -15.87
CA LYS A 236 -59.73 -11.20 -15.81
C LYS A 236 -60.79 -10.09 -15.82
N GLN A 237 -60.51 -8.94 -15.18
CA GLN A 237 -61.42 -7.77 -15.16
C GLN A 237 -61.47 -7.00 -16.48
N GLN A 238 -60.43 -7.06 -17.32
CA GLN A 238 -60.38 -6.25 -18.54
C GLN A 238 -61.30 -6.74 -19.68
N HIS A 239 -61.80 -7.98 -19.63
CA HIS A 239 -62.83 -8.58 -20.51
C HIS A 239 -62.64 -8.52 -22.05
N LYS A 240 -61.65 -7.79 -22.59
CA LYS A 240 -61.36 -7.62 -24.02
C LYS A 240 -60.69 -8.82 -24.70
N LEU A 241 -60.36 -9.87 -23.96
CA LEU A 241 -59.68 -11.07 -24.46
C LEU A 241 -60.68 -12.16 -24.86
N SER A 242 -60.38 -12.90 -25.93
CA SER A 242 -61.18 -14.06 -26.36
C SER A 242 -61.20 -15.17 -25.30
N LYS A 243 -62.25 -15.99 -25.29
CA LYS A 243 -62.40 -17.11 -24.33
C LYS A 243 -61.27 -18.14 -24.46
N SER A 244 -60.73 -18.35 -25.67
CA SER A 244 -59.58 -19.23 -25.92
C SER A 244 -58.30 -18.67 -25.30
N SER A 245 -57.99 -17.38 -25.50
CA SER A 245 -56.84 -16.74 -24.86
C SER A 245 -56.96 -16.70 -23.33
N GLN A 246 -58.16 -16.51 -22.77
CA GLN A 246 -58.38 -16.59 -21.32
C GLN A 246 -58.08 -17.99 -20.76
N LEU A 247 -58.48 -19.06 -21.46
CA LEU A 247 -58.16 -20.44 -21.07
C LEU A 247 -56.64 -20.74 -21.18
N GLN A 248 -55.98 -20.27 -22.24
CA GLN A 248 -54.53 -20.38 -22.39
C GLN A 248 -53.78 -19.65 -21.27
N ILE A 249 -54.17 -18.42 -20.94
CA ILE A 249 -53.58 -17.65 -19.83
C ILE A 249 -53.80 -18.36 -18.49
N LYS A 250 -55.00 -18.94 -18.23
CA LYS A 250 -55.28 -19.73 -17.02
C LYS A 250 -54.38 -20.98 -16.92
N SER A 251 -54.16 -21.67 -18.04
CA SER A 251 -53.21 -22.80 -18.12
C SER A 251 -51.78 -22.36 -17.82
N LEU A 252 -51.27 -21.33 -18.51
CA LEU A 252 -49.93 -20.79 -18.29
C LEU A 252 -49.72 -20.31 -16.84
N TYR A 253 -50.70 -19.62 -16.26
CA TYR A 253 -50.65 -19.24 -14.84
C TYR A 253 -50.60 -20.45 -13.91
N SER A 254 -51.42 -21.48 -14.14
CA SER A 254 -51.35 -22.71 -13.32
C SER A 254 -49.98 -23.39 -13.39
N ASN A 255 -49.36 -23.44 -14.58
CA ASN A 255 -48.02 -24.00 -14.76
C ASN A 255 -46.94 -23.18 -14.05
N VAL A 256 -46.98 -21.84 -14.15
CA VAL A 256 -46.05 -20.93 -13.44
C VAL A 256 -46.23 -21.00 -11.92
N ILE A 257 -47.47 -21.13 -11.44
CA ILE A 257 -47.76 -21.30 -10.01
C ILE A 257 -47.20 -22.63 -9.50
N ARG A 258 -47.35 -23.70 -10.30
CA ARG A 258 -46.87 -25.05 -9.98
C ARG A 258 -45.35 -25.15 -9.99
N SER A 259 -44.67 -24.60 -11.01
CA SER A 259 -43.20 -24.60 -11.08
C SER A 259 -42.56 -23.77 -9.95
N LEU A 260 -43.21 -22.67 -9.54
CA LEU A 260 -42.75 -21.84 -8.41
C LEU A 260 -43.21 -22.34 -7.03
N SER A 261 -43.74 -23.58 -6.93
CA SER A 261 -44.23 -24.21 -5.68
C SER A 261 -45.28 -23.39 -4.90
N MET A 262 -46.09 -22.60 -5.59
CA MET A 262 -47.11 -21.74 -5.01
C MET A 262 -48.50 -22.41 -4.97
N ASN A 263 -49.36 -21.94 -4.06
CA ASN A 263 -50.70 -22.50 -3.88
C ASN A 263 -51.70 -21.84 -4.84
N GLU A 264 -52.19 -22.61 -5.82
CA GLU A 264 -53.17 -22.19 -6.83
C GLU A 264 -54.39 -21.49 -6.21
N GLY A 265 -54.94 -22.03 -5.12
CA GLY A 265 -56.17 -21.55 -4.48
C GLY A 265 -56.09 -20.18 -3.81
N GLN A 266 -54.88 -19.63 -3.60
CA GLN A 266 -54.71 -18.24 -3.14
C GLN A 266 -54.58 -17.23 -4.29
N ILE A 267 -54.26 -17.69 -5.51
CA ILE A 267 -53.92 -16.82 -6.64
C ILE A 267 -55.08 -16.77 -7.65
N MET A 268 -55.61 -17.95 -7.98
CA MET A 268 -56.79 -18.12 -8.82
C MET A 268 -57.99 -18.50 -7.93
N PRO A 269 -58.98 -17.61 -7.73
CA PRO A 269 -60.22 -18.00 -7.05
C PRO A 269 -60.97 -19.03 -7.90
N SER A 270 -61.37 -20.14 -7.27
CA SER A 270 -62.16 -21.18 -7.93
C SER A 270 -63.55 -20.68 -8.30
N GLU A 271 -64.01 -21.04 -9.50
CA GLU A 271 -65.24 -20.47 -10.08
C GLU A 271 -66.53 -21.17 -9.61
N ASN A 272 -66.40 -22.17 -8.72
CA ASN A 272 -67.52 -22.82 -8.04
C ASN A 272 -67.23 -22.94 -6.54
N GLY A 273 -67.87 -22.10 -5.74
CA GLY A 273 -67.86 -22.12 -4.29
C GLY A 273 -69.06 -21.34 -3.75
N LYS A 274 -70.14 -22.02 -3.39
CA LYS A 274 -71.35 -21.36 -2.84
C LYS A 274 -70.99 -20.67 -1.52
N ALA A 275 -71.50 -19.46 -1.32
CA ALA A 275 -71.35 -18.74 -0.05
C ALA A 275 -72.17 -19.45 1.06
N ALA A 276 -71.51 -20.33 1.81
CA ALA A 276 -72.10 -20.94 3.01
C ALA A 276 -72.18 -19.90 4.13
N GLY A 277 -73.40 -19.45 4.45
CA GLY A 277 -73.62 -18.41 5.45
C GLY A 277 -73.36 -18.88 6.88
N GLY A 278 -72.29 -18.37 7.51
CA GLY A 278 -72.04 -18.45 8.95
C GLY A 278 -72.46 -17.15 9.66
N LYS A 279 -73.06 -17.24 10.85
CA LYS A 279 -73.64 -16.08 11.55
C LYS A 279 -72.58 -15.09 12.06
N CYS A 280 -72.99 -13.82 12.18
CA CYS A 280 -72.16 -12.73 12.70
C CYS A 280 -71.73 -12.98 14.17
N GLY A 281 -70.42 -13.09 14.40
CA GLY A 281 -69.80 -13.15 15.73
C GLY A 281 -69.06 -11.85 16.05
N ARG A 282 -69.54 -11.10 17.05
CA ARG A 282 -69.04 -9.76 17.40
C ARG A 282 -67.94 -9.83 18.47
N ASN A 283 -66.67 -9.87 18.06
CA ASN A 283 -65.52 -9.25 18.76
C ASN A 283 -64.19 -9.50 17.99
N GLY A 284 -63.16 -8.69 18.27
CA GLY A 284 -61.80 -8.91 17.76
C GLY A 284 -61.43 -8.10 16.50
N ARG A 285 -61.35 -6.76 16.62
CA ARG A 285 -60.85 -5.89 15.53
C ARG A 285 -59.32 -5.92 15.42
N VAL A 286 -58.77 -7.10 15.15
CA VAL A 286 -57.35 -7.26 14.81
C VAL A 286 -57.14 -6.68 13.41
N ASN A 287 -56.22 -5.73 13.26
CA ASN A 287 -55.80 -5.24 11.95
C ASN A 287 -55.00 -6.34 11.22
N ALA A 288 -55.72 -7.24 10.56
CA ALA A 288 -55.17 -8.15 9.57
C ALA A 288 -54.77 -7.36 8.32
N SER A 289 -53.70 -6.57 8.43
CA SER A 289 -53.04 -5.96 7.29
C SER A 289 -52.69 -7.05 6.28
N ALA A 290 -53.28 -6.97 5.08
CA ALA A 290 -52.99 -7.92 4.02
C ALA A 290 -51.48 -7.95 3.80
N LYS A 291 -50.85 -9.13 4.00
CA LYS A 291 -49.39 -9.29 4.11
C LYS A 291 -48.70 -8.66 2.90
N GLN A 292 -48.21 -7.42 3.08
CA GLN A 292 -47.49 -6.71 2.05
C GLN A 292 -46.24 -7.52 1.71
N GLY A 293 -46.09 -7.86 0.43
CA GLY A 293 -44.95 -8.64 -0.04
C GLY A 293 -43.67 -7.84 0.21
N LYS A 294 -42.77 -8.39 1.03
CA LYS A 294 -41.49 -7.72 1.31
C LYS A 294 -40.67 -7.63 0.02
N VAL A 295 -40.13 -6.45 -0.24
CA VAL A 295 -38.95 -6.31 -1.08
C VAL A 295 -37.77 -6.78 -0.24
N GLU A 296 -36.87 -7.55 -0.82
CA GLU A 296 -35.59 -7.90 -0.20
C GLU A 296 -34.46 -7.49 -1.13
N THR A 297 -33.33 -7.10 -0.57
CA THR A 297 -32.10 -6.76 -1.30
C THR A 297 -31.11 -7.93 -1.22
N ILE A 298 -30.27 -8.06 -2.24
CA ILE A 298 -29.08 -8.91 -2.17
C ILE A 298 -27.94 -8.05 -1.62
N PRO A 299 -27.30 -8.43 -0.49
CA PRO A 299 -26.16 -7.70 0.07
C PRO A 299 -25.04 -7.48 -0.94
N PHE A 300 -24.36 -6.33 -0.84
CA PHE A 300 -23.23 -5.99 -1.70
C PHE A 300 -22.00 -6.90 -1.47
N LEU A 301 -21.91 -7.54 -0.30
CA LEU A 301 -21.01 -8.65 0.01
C LEU A 301 -21.86 -9.86 0.39
N HIS A 302 -21.75 -10.99 -0.32
CA HIS A 302 -22.56 -12.17 -0.03
C HIS A 302 -21.85 -13.49 -0.35
N LEU A 303 -22.27 -14.56 0.32
CA LEU A 303 -21.82 -15.91 0.02
C LEU A 303 -22.83 -16.62 -0.89
N LYS A 304 -22.32 -17.36 -1.88
CA LYS A 304 -23.11 -18.22 -2.76
C LYS A 304 -22.94 -19.68 -2.38
N ARG A 305 -23.97 -20.49 -2.64
CA ARG A 305 -23.90 -21.96 -2.59
C ARG A 305 -24.10 -22.52 -4.00
N LYS A 306 -23.46 -23.64 -4.29
CA LYS A 306 -23.69 -24.40 -5.52
C LYS A 306 -24.98 -25.21 -5.40
N ASP A 307 -25.88 -25.01 -6.35
CA ASP A 307 -27.13 -25.75 -6.56
C ASP A 307 -27.10 -26.37 -7.97
N ASP A 308 -28.10 -27.16 -8.35
CA ASP A 308 -28.19 -27.84 -9.66
C ASP A 308 -28.21 -26.85 -10.85
N HIS A 309 -28.52 -25.58 -10.60
CA HIS A 309 -28.56 -24.51 -11.61
C HIS A 309 -27.34 -23.56 -11.58
N GLY A 310 -26.38 -23.77 -10.68
CA GLY A 310 -25.15 -22.96 -10.58
C GLY A 310 -24.89 -22.37 -9.19
N TRP A 311 -24.21 -21.23 -9.13
CA TRP A 311 -23.88 -20.54 -7.87
C TRP A 311 -24.93 -19.49 -7.51
N GLU A 312 -25.83 -19.81 -6.58
CA GLU A 312 -26.91 -18.94 -6.15
C GLU A 312 -26.67 -18.27 -4.78
N TYR A 313 -27.27 -17.10 -4.57
CA TYR A 313 -27.16 -16.32 -3.32
C TYR A 313 -27.72 -17.08 -2.11
N SER A 314 -26.84 -17.42 -1.16
CA SER A 314 -27.23 -18.11 0.06
C SER A 314 -27.37 -17.13 1.23
N LYS A 315 -28.61 -16.73 1.52
CA LYS A 315 -28.94 -15.85 2.66
C LYS A 315 -28.46 -16.41 4.01
N LYS A 316 -28.40 -17.74 4.17
CA LYS A 316 -27.89 -18.40 5.39
C LYS A 316 -26.38 -18.21 5.56
N LEU A 317 -25.60 -18.54 4.54
CA LEU A 317 -24.14 -18.40 4.56
C LEU A 317 -23.74 -16.92 4.64
N THR A 318 -24.46 -16.06 3.93
CA THR A 318 -24.26 -14.61 3.94
C THR A 318 -24.51 -13.99 5.31
N GLY A 319 -25.52 -14.47 6.06
CA GLY A 319 -25.73 -14.08 7.45
C GLY A 319 -24.48 -14.32 8.31
N VAL A 320 -24.02 -15.58 8.37
CA VAL A 320 -22.82 -15.97 9.14
C VAL A 320 -21.59 -15.12 8.78
N TYR A 321 -21.40 -14.80 7.50
CA TYR A 321 -20.30 -13.94 7.05
C TYR A 321 -20.45 -12.47 7.48
N LEU A 322 -21.63 -11.88 7.31
CA LEU A 322 -21.90 -10.49 7.73
C LEU A 322 -21.89 -10.32 9.25
N ASP A 323 -22.36 -11.32 10.00
CA ASP A 323 -22.29 -11.37 11.46
C ASP A 323 -20.82 -11.39 11.91
N CYS A 324 -19.99 -12.27 11.31
CA CYS A 324 -18.54 -12.29 11.53
C CYS A 324 -17.84 -10.99 11.17
N LEU A 325 -18.28 -10.28 10.12
CA LEU A 325 -17.78 -8.95 9.80
C LEU A 325 -18.22 -7.89 10.82
N GLU A 326 -19.46 -7.91 11.32
CA GLU A 326 -19.90 -6.92 12.31
C GLU A 326 -19.16 -7.12 13.63
N ASP A 327 -18.90 -8.36 14.04
CA ASP A 327 -18.10 -8.67 15.23
C ASP A 327 -16.62 -8.34 15.03
N ALA A 328 -16.05 -8.60 13.85
CA ALA A 328 -14.70 -8.13 13.50
C ALA A 328 -14.57 -6.58 13.52
N ALA A 329 -15.66 -5.84 13.27
CA ALA A 329 -15.69 -4.38 13.46
C ALA A 329 -15.85 -3.96 14.94
N LYS A 330 -16.63 -4.72 15.74
CA LYS A 330 -16.91 -4.44 17.16
C LYS A 330 -15.76 -4.84 18.08
N SER A 331 -15.42 -6.13 18.15
CA SER A 331 -14.37 -6.68 19.02
C SER A 331 -13.01 -6.76 18.33
N GLY A 332 -13.02 -6.99 17.01
CA GLY A 332 -11.83 -7.41 16.27
C GLY A 332 -11.76 -8.93 16.13
N VAL A 333 -10.83 -9.39 15.28
CA VAL A 333 -10.60 -10.81 14.97
C VAL A 333 -9.16 -11.20 15.29
N THR A 334 -8.96 -12.36 15.93
CA THR A 334 -7.63 -12.91 16.23
C THR A 334 -7.20 -13.96 15.20
N PHE A 335 -5.89 -14.03 14.97
CA PHE A 335 -5.21 -15.02 14.15
C PHE A 335 -4.05 -15.67 14.93
N GLN A 336 -4.13 -15.69 16.26
CA GLN A 336 -3.07 -16.17 17.13
C GLN A 336 -2.74 -17.64 16.81
N GLY A 337 -1.44 -17.92 16.64
CA GLY A 337 -0.96 -19.27 16.34
C GLY A 337 -1.27 -19.76 14.91
N LYS A 338 -1.88 -18.93 14.04
CA LYS A 338 -2.09 -19.26 12.63
C LYS A 338 -0.84 -18.98 11.79
N TYR A 339 -0.60 -19.86 10.84
CA TYR A 339 0.55 -19.86 9.94
C TYR A 339 0.09 -19.58 8.51
N ALA A 340 0.59 -18.51 7.90
CA ALA A 340 0.11 -18.02 6.60
C ALA A 340 1.25 -17.88 5.58
N LEU A 341 0.99 -18.29 4.33
CA LEU A 341 1.82 -17.97 3.17
C LEU A 341 1.11 -16.91 2.32
N MET A 342 1.78 -15.79 2.06
CA MET A 342 1.28 -14.71 1.21
C MET A 342 2.21 -14.46 0.02
N THR A 343 1.65 -14.45 -1.19
CA THR A 343 2.33 -13.95 -2.38
C THR A 343 1.63 -12.69 -2.91
N GLY A 344 2.38 -11.81 -3.57
CA GLY A 344 1.84 -10.54 -4.10
C GLY A 344 1.55 -9.43 -3.08
N ALA A 345 1.91 -9.59 -1.80
CA ALA A 345 1.69 -8.60 -0.72
C ALA A 345 2.61 -7.35 -0.80
N GLY A 346 2.96 -6.90 -2.01
CA GLY A 346 3.85 -5.75 -2.25
C GLY A 346 3.24 -4.41 -1.83
N ALA A 347 4.09 -3.40 -1.65
CA ALA A 347 3.67 -2.08 -1.17
C ALA A 347 2.57 -1.44 -2.04
N GLY A 348 1.46 -1.04 -1.43
CA GLY A 348 0.29 -0.49 -2.13
C GLY A 348 -0.63 -1.53 -2.79
N SER A 349 -0.59 -2.78 -2.32
CA SER A 349 -1.51 -3.87 -2.73
C SER A 349 -2.55 -4.19 -1.65
N ILE A 350 -3.59 -4.92 -2.04
CA ILE A 350 -4.57 -5.52 -1.11
C ILE A 350 -3.87 -6.49 -0.15
N GLY A 351 -2.95 -7.31 -0.66
CA GLY A 351 -2.18 -8.27 0.15
C GLY A 351 -1.35 -7.58 1.24
N ALA A 352 -0.84 -6.37 1.02
CA ALA A 352 -0.14 -5.60 2.05
C ALA A 352 -1.05 -5.11 3.18
N GLN A 353 -2.35 -4.91 2.93
CA GLN A 353 -3.33 -4.57 3.97
C GLN A 353 -3.82 -5.83 4.73
N VAL A 354 -4.08 -6.93 4.01
CA VAL A 354 -4.37 -8.25 4.61
C VAL A 354 -3.22 -8.70 5.52
N LEU A 355 -1.97 -8.46 5.11
CA LEU A 355 -0.78 -8.74 5.89
C LEU A 355 -0.75 -7.97 7.23
N GLN A 356 -1.12 -6.68 7.23
CA GLN A 356 -1.21 -5.88 8.46
C GLN A 356 -2.25 -6.45 9.43
N GLY A 357 -3.38 -6.94 8.92
CA GLY A 357 -4.40 -7.62 9.73
C GLY A 357 -3.90 -8.93 10.33
N LEU A 358 -3.30 -9.81 9.53
CA LEU A 358 -2.77 -11.09 10.02
C LEU A 358 -1.73 -10.90 11.14
N ILE A 359 -0.75 -10.01 10.97
CA ILE A 359 0.26 -9.78 12.01
C ILE A 359 -0.28 -9.02 13.24
N SER A 360 -1.34 -8.19 13.08
CA SER A 360 -2.05 -7.56 14.20
C SER A 360 -2.86 -8.57 15.02
N GLY A 361 -3.41 -9.60 14.37
CA GLY A 361 -4.08 -10.71 15.04
C GLY A 361 -3.14 -11.78 15.62
N GLY A 362 -1.82 -11.61 15.56
CA GLY A 362 -0.87 -12.57 16.13
C GLY A 362 -0.45 -13.73 15.20
N ALA A 363 -0.71 -13.64 13.90
CA ALA A 363 -0.31 -14.68 12.94
C ALA A 363 1.20 -14.69 12.66
N LYS A 364 1.71 -15.85 12.23
CA LYS A 364 3.05 -16.03 11.67
C LYS A 364 2.94 -16.11 10.15
N VAL A 365 3.64 -15.24 9.43
CA VAL A 365 3.43 -15.03 7.98
C VAL A 365 4.75 -15.10 7.22
N VAL A 366 4.80 -15.97 6.21
CA VAL A 366 5.82 -15.94 5.16
C VAL A 366 5.31 -15.06 4.02
N VAL A 367 6.08 -14.03 3.67
CA VAL A 367 5.75 -13.07 2.63
C VAL A 367 6.81 -13.10 1.54
N THR A 368 6.37 -13.34 0.31
CA THR A 368 7.27 -13.40 -0.85
C THR A 368 7.46 -12.04 -1.51
N THR A 369 8.61 -11.81 -2.14
CA THR A 369 8.84 -10.66 -3.01
C THR A 369 9.80 -10.93 -4.17
N SER A 370 9.35 -10.65 -5.38
CA SER A 370 10.17 -10.66 -6.61
C SER A 370 11.01 -9.38 -6.81
N ARG A 371 11.02 -8.47 -5.82
CA ARG A 371 11.77 -7.20 -5.85
C ARG A 371 12.60 -7.02 -4.57
N PHE A 372 13.23 -8.10 -4.14
CA PHE A 372 14.02 -8.17 -2.91
C PHE A 372 15.16 -7.14 -2.93
N SER A 373 15.01 -6.10 -2.12
CA SER A 373 15.91 -4.95 -2.06
C SER A 373 15.80 -4.29 -0.70
N ARG A 374 16.85 -3.56 -0.26
CA ARG A 374 16.86 -2.90 1.06
C ARG A 374 15.61 -2.05 1.31
N LYS A 375 15.11 -1.32 0.31
CA LYS A 375 13.89 -0.50 0.41
C LYS A 375 12.64 -1.35 0.73
N VAL A 376 12.55 -2.55 0.17
CA VAL A 376 11.44 -3.49 0.42
C VAL A 376 11.62 -4.20 1.77
N THR A 377 12.86 -4.52 2.15
CA THR A 377 13.21 -5.01 3.50
C THR A 377 12.81 -3.99 4.57
N GLU A 378 13.16 -2.72 4.42
CA GLU A 378 12.80 -1.63 5.33
C GLU A 378 11.28 -1.36 5.34
N TYR A 379 10.59 -1.52 4.21
CA TYR A 379 9.13 -1.41 4.15
C TYR A 379 8.45 -2.46 5.05
N TYR A 380 8.76 -3.75 4.87
CA TYR A 380 8.18 -4.82 5.68
C TYR A 380 8.61 -4.73 7.15
N GLN A 381 9.84 -4.31 7.44
CA GLN A 381 10.27 -4.01 8.82
C GLN A 381 9.40 -2.91 9.45
N SER A 382 9.14 -1.81 8.71
CA SER A 382 8.32 -0.69 9.20
C SER A 382 6.84 -1.03 9.37
N MET A 383 6.36 -2.07 8.68
CA MET A 383 5.04 -2.65 8.87
C MET A 383 5.03 -3.51 10.15
N TYR A 384 5.96 -4.44 10.31
CA TYR A 384 6.05 -5.28 11.50
C TYR A 384 6.29 -4.46 12.78
N SER A 385 7.09 -3.39 12.73
CA SER A 385 7.30 -2.54 13.90
C SER A 385 6.03 -1.85 14.40
N ARG A 386 5.07 -1.56 13.50
CA ARG A 386 3.80 -0.89 13.86
C ARG A 386 2.70 -1.88 14.23
N TYR A 387 2.62 -3.00 13.53
CA TYR A 387 1.46 -3.91 13.56
C TYR A 387 1.77 -5.32 14.08
N GLY A 388 3.03 -5.69 14.25
CA GLY A 388 3.43 -7.03 14.71
C GLY A 388 3.08 -7.27 16.17
N ALA A 389 1.96 -7.94 16.41
CA ALA A 389 1.47 -8.30 17.74
C ALA A 389 2.36 -9.32 18.46
N ARG A 390 2.09 -9.54 19.76
CA ARG A 390 2.69 -10.60 20.56
C ARG A 390 2.45 -11.97 19.90
N GLY A 391 3.53 -12.75 19.73
CA GLY A 391 3.48 -14.07 19.09
C GLY A 391 3.44 -14.04 17.55
N SER A 392 3.20 -12.88 16.93
CA SER A 392 3.30 -12.73 15.47
C SER A 392 4.75 -12.80 15.00
N GLN A 393 4.95 -13.24 13.75
CA GLN A 393 6.27 -13.32 13.13
C GLN A 393 6.14 -13.03 11.64
N LEU A 394 6.98 -12.15 11.09
CA LEU A 394 7.00 -11.84 9.66
C LEU A 394 8.33 -12.33 9.06
N ILE A 395 8.26 -13.24 8.08
CA ILE A 395 9.42 -13.76 7.36
C ILE A 395 9.34 -13.33 5.90
N VAL A 396 10.24 -12.46 5.47
CA VAL A 396 10.31 -11.95 4.10
C VAL A 396 11.36 -12.72 3.30
N VAL A 397 10.95 -13.31 2.17
CA VAL A 397 11.83 -14.09 1.29
C VAL A 397 11.84 -13.53 -0.15
N PRO A 398 12.98 -13.55 -0.85
CA PRO A 398 12.99 -13.41 -2.31
C PRO A 398 12.31 -14.62 -2.94
N PHE A 399 11.50 -14.43 -3.97
CA PHE A 399 10.80 -15.52 -4.65
C PHE A 399 10.13 -15.03 -5.94
N ASN A 400 10.21 -15.87 -6.97
CA ASN A 400 9.60 -15.67 -8.27
C ASN A 400 8.57 -16.79 -8.56
N GLN A 401 7.28 -16.44 -8.53
CA GLN A 401 6.19 -17.38 -8.84
C GLN A 401 6.18 -17.84 -10.31
N GLY A 402 6.99 -17.26 -11.21
CA GLY A 402 7.16 -17.74 -12.60
C GLY A 402 8.06 -18.99 -12.69
N SER A 403 8.98 -19.16 -11.74
CA SER A 403 9.86 -20.32 -11.69
C SER A 403 9.23 -21.47 -10.92
N ASN A 404 9.26 -22.68 -11.49
CA ASN A 404 8.76 -23.87 -10.78
C ASN A 404 9.68 -24.27 -9.61
N GLN A 405 10.99 -24.08 -9.78
CA GLN A 405 12.00 -24.41 -8.76
C GLN A 405 11.81 -23.56 -7.50
N ASP A 406 11.50 -22.27 -7.66
CA ASP A 406 11.14 -21.39 -6.53
C ASP A 406 9.87 -21.84 -5.80
N VAL A 407 8.86 -22.33 -6.53
CA VAL A 407 7.60 -22.81 -5.95
C VAL A 407 7.83 -24.05 -5.08
N GLU A 408 8.56 -25.04 -5.58
CA GLU A 408 8.88 -26.25 -4.82
C GLU A 408 9.83 -25.92 -3.65
N ALA A 409 10.93 -25.20 -3.89
CA ALA A 409 11.92 -24.88 -2.87
C ALA A 409 11.39 -23.95 -1.76
N LEU A 410 10.44 -23.05 -2.05
CA LEU A 410 9.78 -22.24 -1.04
C LEU A 410 8.92 -23.09 -0.10
N ILE A 411 8.13 -24.01 -0.64
CA ILE A 411 7.25 -24.86 0.17
C ILE A 411 8.10 -25.86 0.98
N ASP A 412 9.14 -26.44 0.38
CA ASP A 412 10.09 -27.31 1.08
C ASP A 412 10.79 -26.56 2.25
N TYR A 413 11.18 -25.30 2.06
CA TYR A 413 11.73 -24.45 3.13
C TYR A 413 10.72 -24.13 4.24
N ILE A 414 9.43 -24.03 3.94
CA ILE A 414 8.39 -23.81 4.95
C ILE A 414 8.24 -25.06 5.83
N PHE A 415 8.18 -26.24 5.22
CA PHE A 415 7.88 -27.49 5.92
C PHE A 415 9.10 -28.21 6.52
N ASP A 416 10.32 -28.04 5.99
CA ASP A 416 11.51 -28.73 6.52
C ASP A 416 11.84 -28.29 7.96
N VAL A 417 11.84 -29.26 8.86
CA VAL A 417 12.13 -29.11 10.29
C VAL A 417 13.64 -28.91 10.57
N LYS A 418 14.53 -29.26 9.64
CA LYS A 418 15.99 -29.28 9.87
C LYS A 418 16.74 -28.06 9.33
N LYS A 419 16.41 -27.58 8.13
CA LYS A 419 17.04 -26.42 7.46
C LYS A 419 16.02 -25.33 7.09
N GLY A 420 14.74 -25.64 7.20
CA GLY A 420 13.61 -24.75 6.93
C GLY A 420 13.05 -24.10 8.19
N LEU A 421 11.74 -23.86 8.18
CA LEU A 421 10.99 -23.26 9.28
C LEU A 421 10.32 -24.29 10.20
N GLY A 422 10.10 -25.53 9.74
CA GLY A 422 9.30 -26.54 10.44
C GLY A 422 7.85 -26.12 10.66
N TRP A 423 7.27 -25.36 9.73
CA TRP A 423 5.90 -24.83 9.81
C TRP A 423 4.92 -25.72 9.05
N ASP A 424 3.67 -25.71 9.51
CA ASP A 424 2.53 -26.21 8.75
C ASP A 424 1.51 -25.08 8.57
N LEU A 425 1.02 -24.91 7.34
CA LEU A 425 0.21 -23.76 6.92
C LEU A 425 -1.27 -23.94 7.28
N ASP A 426 -1.89 -22.90 7.85
CA ASP A 426 -3.34 -22.75 7.99
C ASP A 426 -3.96 -21.91 6.86
N LEU A 427 -3.21 -20.97 6.28
CA LEU A 427 -3.72 -19.97 5.32
C LEU A 427 -2.78 -19.83 4.11
N ILE A 428 -3.35 -19.72 2.91
CA ILE A 428 -2.62 -19.42 1.66
C ILE A 428 -3.33 -18.27 0.94
N VAL A 429 -2.58 -17.19 0.66
CA VAL A 429 -3.07 -15.98 -0.01
C VAL A 429 -2.22 -15.74 -1.27
N PRO A 430 -2.53 -16.42 -2.40
CA PRO A 430 -1.69 -16.41 -3.61
C PRO A 430 -2.00 -15.21 -4.51
N PHE A 431 -1.76 -13.99 -4.02
CA PHE A 431 -2.15 -12.74 -4.71
C PHE A 431 -1.08 -12.21 -5.69
N ALA A 432 -0.09 -13.02 -6.09
CA ALA A 432 0.86 -12.64 -7.14
C ALA A 432 0.17 -12.51 -8.51
N ALA A 433 0.45 -11.41 -9.20
CA ALA A 433 -0.08 -11.11 -10.53
C ALA A 433 0.88 -10.16 -11.29
N ILE A 434 0.75 -10.09 -12.61
CA ILE A 434 1.42 -9.13 -13.49
C ILE A 434 0.34 -8.27 -14.17
N PRO A 435 0.54 -6.94 -14.33
CA PRO A 435 -0.39 -6.09 -15.08
C PRO A 435 -0.26 -6.33 -16.59
N GLU A 436 -1.23 -6.99 -17.21
CA GLU A 436 -1.23 -7.34 -18.64
C GLU A 436 -1.80 -6.24 -19.57
N ASN A 437 -2.72 -5.41 -19.04
CA ASN A 437 -3.45 -4.30 -19.67
C ASN A 437 -2.85 -3.72 -20.97
N GLY A 438 -3.70 -3.60 -22.00
CA GLY A 438 -3.37 -3.13 -23.33
C GLY A 438 -3.04 -4.26 -24.31
N ARG A 439 -3.59 -5.46 -24.11
CA ARG A 439 -3.42 -6.64 -24.97
C ARG A 439 -4.77 -7.30 -25.26
N GLU A 440 -5.08 -7.47 -26.53
CA GLU A 440 -6.24 -8.24 -26.98
C GLU A 440 -5.77 -9.64 -27.45
N ILE A 441 -6.69 -10.45 -27.98
CA ILE A 441 -6.40 -11.83 -28.40
C ILE A 441 -5.41 -11.93 -29.58
N ASP A 442 -5.18 -10.82 -30.29
CA ASP A 442 -4.22 -10.66 -31.39
C ASP A 442 -2.77 -10.46 -30.90
N SER A 443 -2.61 -10.06 -29.63
CA SER A 443 -1.40 -9.47 -29.06
C SER A 443 -0.99 -10.13 -27.74
N ILE A 444 -1.32 -11.43 -27.61
CA ILE A 444 -0.83 -12.31 -26.55
C ILE A 444 0.68 -12.49 -26.73
N ASP A 445 1.47 -11.93 -25.81
CA ASP A 445 2.93 -11.91 -25.89
C ASP A 445 3.61 -12.76 -24.79
N SER A 446 4.93 -12.83 -24.86
CA SER A 446 5.85 -13.39 -23.86
C SER A 446 5.51 -12.99 -22.40
N LYS A 447 4.92 -11.79 -22.21
CA LYS A 447 4.49 -11.28 -20.91
C LYS A 447 3.13 -11.82 -20.49
N SER A 448 2.17 -11.99 -21.41
CA SER A 448 0.89 -12.65 -21.14
C SER A 448 1.07 -14.11 -20.73
N GLU A 449 1.90 -14.88 -21.45
CA GLU A 449 2.12 -16.30 -21.10
C GLU A 449 2.77 -16.44 -19.72
N LEU A 450 3.73 -15.57 -19.39
CA LEU A 450 4.34 -15.52 -18.05
C LEU A 450 3.31 -15.15 -16.96
N ALA A 451 2.45 -14.18 -17.23
CA ALA A 451 1.42 -13.73 -16.30
C ALA A 451 0.39 -14.85 -16.03
N HIS A 452 -0.06 -15.54 -17.08
CA HIS A 452 -0.93 -16.72 -16.99
C HIS A 452 -0.26 -17.85 -16.19
N ARG A 453 1.00 -18.16 -16.50
CA ARG A 453 1.82 -19.15 -15.76
C ARG A 453 1.96 -18.82 -14.28
N ILE A 454 2.09 -17.54 -13.92
CA ILE A 454 2.14 -17.07 -12.53
C ILE A 454 0.78 -17.20 -11.83
N MET A 455 -0.30 -16.73 -12.47
CA MET A 455 -1.62 -16.60 -11.86
C MET A 455 -2.42 -17.90 -11.82
N LEU A 456 -2.17 -18.84 -12.74
CA LEU A 456 -2.83 -20.14 -12.82
C LEU A 456 -1.84 -21.29 -12.57
N THR A 457 -0.95 -21.57 -13.53
CA THR A 457 -0.19 -22.83 -13.57
C THR A 457 0.65 -23.06 -12.32
N ASN A 458 1.44 -22.08 -11.91
CA ASN A 458 2.29 -22.18 -10.73
C ASN A 458 1.54 -21.91 -9.41
N LEU A 459 0.35 -21.32 -9.44
CA LEU A 459 -0.57 -21.30 -8.29
C LEU A 459 -1.04 -22.74 -8.00
N LEU A 460 -1.51 -23.46 -9.02
CA LEU A 460 -1.90 -24.87 -8.90
C LEU A 460 -0.74 -25.76 -8.41
N ARG A 461 0.49 -25.55 -8.93
CA ARG A 461 1.68 -26.28 -8.45
C ARG A 461 2.02 -25.95 -7.00
N MET A 462 1.87 -24.70 -6.55
CA MET A 462 2.08 -24.31 -5.14
C MET A 462 1.11 -25.03 -4.21
N LEU A 463 -0.17 -25.12 -4.58
CA LEU A 463 -1.16 -25.89 -3.83
C LEU A 463 -0.80 -27.38 -3.81
N GLY A 464 -0.45 -27.96 -4.96
CA GLY A 464 0.01 -29.35 -5.06
C GLY A 464 1.24 -29.65 -4.19
N ALA A 465 2.20 -28.73 -4.12
CA ALA A 465 3.38 -28.85 -3.26
C ALA A 465 3.01 -28.82 -1.76
N VAL A 466 2.13 -27.90 -1.32
CA VAL A 466 1.66 -27.87 0.07
C VAL A 466 0.90 -29.16 0.43
N LYS A 467 0.06 -29.67 -0.47
CA LYS A 467 -0.63 -30.94 -0.29
C LYS A 467 0.35 -32.11 -0.15
N LYS A 468 1.37 -32.16 -1.02
CA LYS A 468 2.43 -33.17 -0.99
C LYS A 468 3.18 -33.14 0.36
N GLN A 469 3.52 -31.97 0.87
CA GLN A 469 4.19 -31.85 2.16
C GLN A 469 3.27 -32.24 3.34
N LYS A 470 2.05 -31.71 3.42
CA LYS A 470 1.07 -32.12 4.46
C LYS A 470 0.85 -33.63 4.48
N GLN A 471 0.71 -34.26 3.31
CA GLN A 471 0.56 -35.72 3.21
C GLN A 471 1.84 -36.47 3.64
N ALA A 472 3.03 -35.99 3.27
CA ALA A 472 4.30 -36.61 3.64
C ALA A 472 4.61 -36.54 5.15
N TYR A 473 4.14 -35.49 5.84
CA TYR A 473 4.27 -35.32 7.30
C TYR A 473 3.07 -35.85 8.10
N GLY A 474 2.01 -36.35 7.45
CA GLY A 474 0.81 -36.88 8.13
C GLY A 474 -0.14 -35.80 8.70
N TYR A 475 -0.07 -34.57 8.22
CA TYR A 475 -0.90 -33.44 8.69
C TYR A 475 -2.31 -33.47 8.07
N GLU A 476 -3.11 -34.47 8.41
CA GLU A 476 -4.46 -34.67 7.85
C GLU A 476 -5.54 -33.81 8.50
N THR A 477 -5.43 -33.54 9.80
CA THR A 477 -6.48 -32.86 10.59
C THR A 477 -6.38 -31.33 10.59
N ARG A 478 -5.53 -30.77 9.72
CA ARG A 478 -5.29 -29.32 9.62
C ARG A 478 -5.21 -28.87 8.16
N PRO A 479 -6.34 -28.71 7.46
CA PRO A 479 -6.37 -28.15 6.11
C PRO A 479 -5.85 -26.71 6.09
N ALA A 480 -5.16 -26.32 5.01
CA ALA A 480 -4.87 -24.91 4.73
C ALA A 480 -6.00 -24.27 3.91
N GLN A 481 -6.59 -23.18 4.39
CA GLN A 481 -7.58 -22.41 3.66
C GLN A 481 -6.89 -21.57 2.57
N VAL A 482 -7.29 -21.77 1.32
CA VAL A 482 -6.81 -21.03 0.16
C VAL A 482 -7.79 -19.91 -0.15
N ILE A 483 -7.38 -18.66 0.05
CA ILE A 483 -8.14 -17.48 -0.37
C ILE A 483 -7.84 -17.23 -1.85
N LEU A 484 -8.57 -17.87 -2.76
CA LEU A 484 -8.35 -17.70 -4.20
C LEU A 484 -8.79 -16.28 -4.63
N PRO A 485 -7.91 -15.47 -5.23
CA PRO A 485 -8.29 -14.17 -5.77
C PRO A 485 -8.98 -14.33 -7.13
N LEU A 486 -10.28 -14.59 -7.11
CA LEU A 486 -11.15 -14.63 -8.29
C LEU A 486 -11.50 -13.21 -8.76
N SER A 487 -12.07 -13.11 -9.96
CA SER A 487 -12.38 -11.86 -10.66
C SER A 487 -13.83 -11.86 -11.14
N PRO A 488 -14.59 -10.76 -11.03
CA PRO A 488 -15.90 -10.60 -11.67
C PRO A 488 -15.79 -10.29 -13.17
N ASN A 489 -14.58 -10.01 -13.66
CA ASN A 489 -14.27 -9.81 -15.07
C ASN A 489 -13.80 -11.13 -15.70
N HIS A 490 -14.61 -11.66 -16.61
CA HIS A 490 -14.32 -12.82 -17.48
C HIS A 490 -14.28 -12.38 -18.96
N GLY A 491 -13.54 -11.31 -19.26
CA GLY A 491 -13.47 -10.69 -20.61
C GLY A 491 -14.49 -9.57 -20.85
N THR A 492 -15.16 -9.07 -19.80
CA THR A 492 -16.18 -8.01 -19.89
C THR A 492 -15.58 -6.60 -20.01
N PHE A 493 -14.32 -6.41 -19.59
CA PHE A 493 -13.57 -5.17 -19.81
C PHE A 493 -12.77 -5.25 -21.11
N GLY A 494 -12.12 -6.40 -21.38
CA GLY A 494 -11.30 -6.61 -22.57
C GLY A 494 -9.98 -5.84 -22.50
N ASN A 495 -9.08 -6.10 -23.46
CA ASN A 495 -7.71 -5.57 -23.47
C ASN A 495 -6.86 -6.04 -22.25
N ASP A 496 -7.31 -7.10 -21.57
CA ASP A 496 -6.78 -7.62 -20.30
C ASP A 496 -5.66 -8.67 -20.43
N GLY A 497 -5.26 -9.06 -21.66
CA GLY A 497 -4.34 -10.19 -21.88
C GLY A 497 -4.99 -11.54 -21.56
N LEU A 498 -4.24 -12.45 -20.92
CA LEU A 498 -4.70 -13.77 -20.45
C LEU A 498 -5.24 -13.75 -19.00
N TYR A 499 -5.52 -12.56 -18.47
CA TYR A 499 -6.01 -12.39 -17.10
C TYR A 499 -7.37 -13.07 -16.87
N SER A 500 -8.32 -12.90 -17.79
CA SER A 500 -9.66 -13.50 -17.74
C SER A 500 -9.61 -15.02 -17.66
N GLU A 501 -8.83 -15.62 -18.56
CA GLU A 501 -8.57 -17.04 -18.71
C GLU A 501 -7.91 -17.60 -17.45
N SER A 502 -6.93 -16.87 -16.90
CA SER A 502 -6.28 -17.20 -15.63
C SER A 502 -7.28 -17.25 -14.47
N LYS A 503 -8.18 -16.27 -14.38
CA LYS A 503 -9.11 -16.11 -13.25
C LYS A 503 -10.27 -17.08 -13.30
N MET A 504 -10.89 -17.24 -14.47
CA MET A 504 -11.95 -18.22 -14.71
C MET A 504 -11.44 -19.66 -14.51
N SER A 505 -10.22 -19.98 -14.95
CA SER A 505 -9.65 -21.32 -14.75
C SER A 505 -9.47 -21.71 -13.28
N LEU A 506 -9.26 -20.75 -12.37
CA LEU A 506 -9.14 -21.03 -10.94
C LEU A 506 -10.45 -21.54 -10.32
N GLU A 507 -11.60 -21.24 -10.92
CA GLU A 507 -12.90 -21.72 -10.44
C GLU A 507 -13.07 -23.24 -10.58
N THR A 508 -12.27 -23.88 -11.45
CA THR A 508 -12.23 -25.35 -11.53
C THR A 508 -11.85 -26.00 -10.20
N LEU A 509 -11.14 -25.29 -9.31
CA LEU A 509 -10.79 -25.76 -7.97
C LEU A 509 -12.01 -26.02 -7.08
N PHE A 510 -13.14 -25.32 -7.29
CA PHE A 510 -14.38 -25.60 -6.56
C PHE A 510 -14.89 -27.02 -6.81
N SER A 511 -14.84 -27.50 -8.06
CA SER A 511 -15.23 -28.88 -8.39
C SER A 511 -14.12 -29.88 -8.05
N ARG A 512 -12.84 -29.53 -8.27
CA ARG A 512 -11.70 -30.41 -7.95
C ARG A 512 -11.59 -30.76 -6.46
N TRP A 513 -11.98 -29.85 -5.55
CA TRP A 513 -12.02 -30.16 -4.10
C TRP A 513 -12.88 -31.39 -3.77
N HIS A 514 -13.93 -31.65 -4.54
CA HIS A 514 -14.79 -32.83 -4.40
C HIS A 514 -14.30 -34.05 -5.21
N SER A 515 -13.67 -33.84 -6.37
CA SER A 515 -13.31 -34.94 -7.30
C SER A 515 -11.88 -35.47 -7.15
N GLU A 516 -11.02 -34.80 -6.38
CA GLU A 516 -9.61 -35.15 -6.22
C GLU A 516 -9.23 -35.35 -4.74
N SER A 517 -8.24 -36.19 -4.47
CA SER A 517 -7.87 -36.64 -3.11
C SER A 517 -7.03 -35.62 -2.33
N TRP A 518 -7.53 -34.39 -2.19
CA TRP A 518 -6.88 -33.31 -1.44
C TRP A 518 -7.74 -32.46 -0.50
N GLY A 519 -9.06 -32.65 -0.44
CA GLY A 519 -9.95 -31.82 0.38
C GLY A 519 -9.60 -31.74 1.88
N ASN A 520 -9.02 -32.82 2.45
CA ASN A 520 -8.55 -32.85 3.85
C ASN A 520 -7.34 -31.93 4.10
N TYR A 521 -6.51 -31.66 3.08
CA TYR A 521 -5.25 -30.92 3.23
C TYR A 521 -5.36 -29.45 2.79
N LEU A 522 -6.29 -29.13 1.90
CA LEU A 522 -6.54 -27.79 1.38
C LEU A 522 -8.05 -27.53 1.27
N THR A 523 -8.50 -26.37 1.70
CA THR A 523 -9.90 -25.94 1.57
C THR A 523 -10.01 -24.68 0.73
N ILE A 524 -11.06 -24.58 -0.09
CA ILE A 524 -11.18 -23.51 -1.09
C ILE A 524 -12.16 -22.43 -0.62
N CYS A 525 -11.65 -21.20 -0.56
CA CYS A 525 -12.44 -19.98 -0.35
C CYS A 525 -12.20 -19.04 -1.54
N GLY A 526 -13.08 -19.09 -2.54
CA GLY A 526 -12.99 -18.23 -3.72
C GLY A 526 -13.56 -16.84 -3.42
N ALA A 527 -12.68 -15.85 -3.32
CA ALA A 527 -13.06 -14.45 -3.14
C ALA A 527 -13.08 -13.74 -4.50
N VAL A 528 -14.28 -13.40 -4.98
CA VAL A 528 -14.47 -12.57 -6.18
C VAL A 528 -14.22 -11.12 -5.79
N ILE A 529 -13.00 -10.64 -6.00
CA ILE A 529 -12.54 -9.34 -5.50
C ILE A 529 -13.10 -8.22 -6.39
N GLY A 530 -13.95 -7.38 -5.80
CA GLY A 530 -14.52 -6.19 -6.45
C GLY A 530 -13.54 -5.04 -6.67
N TRP A 531 -14.06 -3.97 -7.28
CA TRP A 531 -13.29 -2.79 -7.68
C TRP A 531 -12.58 -2.14 -6.49
N THR A 532 -11.27 -2.38 -6.37
CA THR A 532 -10.45 -1.91 -5.24
C THR A 532 -9.51 -0.78 -5.67
N ARG A 533 -9.84 0.43 -5.23
CA ARG A 533 -9.19 1.70 -5.58
C ARG A 533 -7.79 1.83 -5.01
N GLY A 534 -6.98 2.69 -5.63
CA GLY A 534 -5.61 2.99 -5.19
C GLY A 534 -4.60 1.85 -5.37
N THR A 535 -5.02 0.66 -5.83
CA THR A 535 -4.11 -0.44 -6.19
C THR A 535 -3.29 -0.08 -7.43
N GLY A 536 -2.06 -0.61 -7.53
CA GLY A 536 -1.21 -0.41 -8.71
C GLY A 536 -1.78 -0.98 -10.02
N LEU A 537 -2.80 -1.85 -9.93
CA LEU A 537 -3.56 -2.39 -11.07
C LEU A 537 -4.67 -1.41 -11.52
N MET A 538 -5.51 -0.94 -10.59
CA MET A 538 -6.69 -0.11 -10.90
C MET A 538 -6.45 1.40 -10.83
N GLY A 539 -5.21 1.86 -10.61
CA GLY A 539 -4.90 3.28 -10.40
C GLY A 539 -5.40 4.23 -11.51
N ALA A 540 -5.36 3.80 -12.78
CA ALA A 540 -5.87 4.57 -13.93
C ALA A 540 -7.41 4.62 -14.01
N ASN A 541 -8.11 3.75 -13.26
CA ASN A 541 -9.56 3.68 -13.19
C ASN A 541 -10.13 4.46 -11.98
N ASN A 542 -9.29 4.91 -11.03
CA ASN A 542 -9.72 5.73 -9.89
C ASN A 542 -10.55 6.96 -10.30
N ILE A 543 -10.26 7.59 -11.44
CA ILE A 543 -10.95 8.81 -11.91
C ILE A 543 -12.44 8.58 -12.23
N VAL A 544 -12.84 7.42 -12.73
CA VAL A 544 -14.25 7.11 -13.05
C VAL A 544 -15.02 6.54 -11.85
N ALA A 545 -14.34 6.19 -10.76
CA ALA A 545 -14.95 5.47 -9.64
C ALA A 545 -16.09 6.26 -8.96
N GLU A 546 -15.95 7.59 -8.78
CA GLU A 546 -17.05 8.44 -8.27
C GLU A 546 -18.23 8.53 -9.26
N GLY A 547 -17.94 8.51 -10.57
CA GLY A 547 -18.96 8.46 -11.62
C GLY A 547 -19.79 7.19 -11.54
N ILE A 548 -19.15 6.05 -11.27
CA ILE A 548 -19.81 4.75 -11.23
C ILE A 548 -20.57 4.52 -9.92
N GLU A 549 -20.07 4.98 -8.76
CA GLU A 549 -20.84 4.88 -7.49
C GLU A 549 -22.18 5.62 -7.54
N LYS A 550 -22.33 6.66 -8.37
CA LYS A 550 -23.61 7.36 -8.59
C LYS A 550 -24.72 6.47 -9.17
N TYR A 551 -24.37 5.36 -9.83
CA TYR A 551 -25.34 4.38 -10.34
C TYR A 551 -25.86 3.44 -9.24
N GLY A 552 -25.34 3.50 -8.01
CA GLY A 552 -25.82 2.71 -6.87
C GLY A 552 -25.06 1.39 -6.65
N VAL A 553 -23.81 1.31 -7.11
CA VAL A 553 -22.84 0.24 -6.78
C VAL A 553 -21.72 0.78 -5.88
N ARG A 554 -20.89 -0.10 -5.33
CA ARG A 554 -19.89 0.26 -4.31
C ARG A 554 -18.45 -0.11 -4.71
N THR A 555 -17.55 0.86 -4.72
CA THR A 555 -16.10 0.65 -4.85
C THR A 555 -15.40 0.66 -3.50
N PHE A 556 -14.32 -0.12 -3.39
CA PHE A 556 -13.62 -0.34 -2.13
C PHE A 556 -12.29 0.40 -2.03
N SER A 557 -11.95 0.86 -0.83
CA SER A 557 -10.56 1.16 -0.48
C SER A 557 -9.78 -0.14 -0.26
N GLN A 558 -8.45 -0.07 -0.24
CA GLN A 558 -7.61 -1.25 0.04
C GLN A 558 -7.84 -1.80 1.45
N GLN A 559 -8.22 -0.94 2.40
CA GLN A 559 -8.50 -1.32 3.80
C GLN A 559 -9.86 -2.01 3.90
N GLU A 560 -10.90 -1.45 3.25
CA GLU A 560 -12.23 -2.06 3.16
C GLU A 560 -12.17 -3.46 2.54
N MET A 561 -11.47 -3.63 1.41
CA MET A 561 -11.34 -4.96 0.78
C MET A 561 -10.49 -5.94 1.61
N ALA A 562 -9.45 -5.47 2.30
CA ALA A 562 -8.66 -6.34 3.18
C ALA A 562 -9.46 -6.79 4.41
N PHE A 563 -10.27 -5.91 4.99
CA PHE A 563 -11.20 -6.24 6.07
C PHE A 563 -12.20 -7.33 5.62
N ASN A 564 -12.78 -7.19 4.42
CA ASN A 564 -13.67 -8.21 3.84
C ASN A 564 -12.99 -9.59 3.70
N LEU A 565 -11.76 -9.61 3.18
CA LEU A 565 -10.96 -10.82 3.01
C LEU A 565 -10.55 -11.45 4.34
N LEU A 566 -10.24 -10.65 5.36
CA LEU A 566 -9.93 -11.12 6.72
C LEU A 566 -11.17 -11.70 7.41
N GLY A 567 -12.37 -11.21 7.09
CA GLY A 567 -13.63 -11.84 7.51
C GLY A 567 -13.83 -13.25 6.96
N LEU A 568 -13.30 -13.57 5.77
CA LEU A 568 -13.32 -14.94 5.22
C LEU A 568 -12.33 -15.88 5.93
N MET A 569 -11.34 -15.32 6.63
CA MET A 569 -10.40 -16.06 7.50
C MET A 569 -10.93 -16.22 8.94
N ALA A 570 -12.12 -15.70 9.25
CA ALA A 570 -12.73 -15.83 10.57
C ALA A 570 -13.14 -17.29 10.86
N PRO A 571 -13.06 -17.78 12.11
CA PRO A 571 -13.23 -19.21 12.42
C PRO A 571 -14.51 -19.86 11.89
N ALA A 572 -15.65 -19.15 11.86
CA ALA A 572 -16.89 -19.68 11.33
C ALA A 572 -16.81 -19.97 9.81
N ILE A 573 -16.17 -19.09 9.04
CA ILE A 573 -15.99 -19.29 7.59
C ILE A 573 -14.91 -20.34 7.31
N VAL A 574 -13.83 -20.39 8.11
CA VAL A 574 -12.83 -21.47 8.02
C VAL A 574 -13.49 -22.84 8.22
N ASN A 575 -14.41 -22.97 9.18
CA ASN A 575 -15.14 -24.22 9.42
C ASN A 575 -16.12 -24.54 8.29
N LEU A 576 -16.78 -23.55 7.67
CA LEU A 576 -17.60 -23.77 6.47
C LEU A 576 -16.75 -24.30 5.29
N CYS A 577 -15.58 -23.71 5.05
CA CYS A 577 -14.65 -24.15 4.00
C CYS A 577 -14.17 -25.60 4.17
N GLN A 578 -14.23 -26.18 5.37
CA GLN A 578 -13.90 -27.59 5.63
C GLN A 578 -15.03 -28.56 5.23
N VAL A 579 -16.26 -28.06 5.04
CA VAL A 579 -17.45 -28.86 4.71
C VAL A 579 -17.87 -28.65 3.24
N GLU A 580 -17.88 -27.42 2.75
CA GLU A 580 -18.16 -27.08 1.36
C GLU A 580 -17.25 -25.94 0.87
N PRO A 581 -16.80 -25.93 -0.40
CA PRO A 581 -16.06 -24.81 -0.96
C PRO A 581 -16.88 -23.52 -0.94
N VAL A 582 -16.31 -22.43 -0.40
CA VAL A 582 -17.03 -21.17 -0.21
C VAL A 582 -16.79 -20.23 -1.39
N TRP A 583 -17.87 -19.82 -2.07
CA TRP A 583 -17.86 -18.70 -3.02
C TRP A 583 -18.28 -17.41 -2.31
N ALA A 584 -17.36 -16.45 -2.21
CA ALA A 584 -17.59 -15.12 -1.65
C ALA A 584 -17.62 -14.06 -2.76
N ASP A 585 -18.79 -13.49 -2.99
CA ASP A 585 -18.97 -12.34 -3.88
C ASP A 585 -18.67 -11.06 -3.09
N LEU A 586 -17.49 -10.49 -3.33
CA LEU A 586 -17.04 -9.22 -2.75
C LEU A 586 -17.04 -8.11 -3.82
N ASN A 587 -17.91 -8.22 -4.84
CA ASN A 587 -17.85 -7.37 -6.03
C ASN A 587 -18.29 -5.92 -5.75
N GLY A 588 -19.27 -5.73 -4.84
CA GLY A 588 -19.88 -4.42 -4.60
C GLY A 588 -21.07 -4.10 -5.51
N GLY A 589 -21.70 -5.13 -6.10
CA GLY A 589 -22.93 -5.00 -6.88
C GLY A 589 -22.77 -4.70 -8.38
N PHE A 590 -21.54 -4.69 -8.91
CA PHE A 590 -21.29 -4.42 -10.34
C PHE A 590 -21.96 -5.41 -11.30
N GLN A 591 -22.31 -6.62 -10.84
CA GLN A 591 -23.09 -7.59 -11.62
C GLN A 591 -24.48 -7.10 -12.08
N TYR A 592 -24.99 -6.00 -11.49
CA TYR A 592 -26.25 -5.38 -11.90
C TYR A 592 -26.07 -4.23 -12.92
N ILE A 593 -24.83 -3.90 -13.31
CA ILE A 593 -24.54 -2.90 -14.36
C ILE A 593 -24.23 -3.64 -15.68
N PRO A 594 -25.13 -3.64 -16.68
CA PRO A 594 -24.79 -4.10 -18.02
C PRO A 594 -23.78 -3.12 -18.67
N ASN A 595 -22.98 -3.62 -19.61
CA ASN A 595 -22.07 -2.82 -20.44
C ASN A 595 -21.14 -1.86 -19.66
N LEU A 596 -20.58 -2.33 -18.55
CA LEU A 596 -19.68 -1.55 -17.68
C LEU A 596 -18.49 -0.91 -18.44
N LYS A 597 -17.96 -1.57 -19.49
CA LYS A 597 -16.90 -1.04 -20.36
C LYS A 597 -17.30 0.26 -21.04
N ASP A 598 -18.52 0.31 -21.59
CA ASP A 598 -19.03 1.45 -22.35
C ASP A 598 -19.26 2.63 -21.41
N LEU A 599 -19.97 2.38 -20.29
CA LEU A 599 -20.18 3.36 -19.21
C LEU A 599 -18.86 3.95 -18.67
N MET A 600 -17.84 3.11 -18.46
CA MET A 600 -16.51 3.58 -18.07
C MET A 600 -15.84 4.46 -19.12
N THR A 601 -16.05 4.14 -20.40
CA THR A 601 -15.45 4.85 -21.53
C THR A 601 -16.11 6.22 -21.70
N ASP A 602 -17.43 6.30 -21.60
CA ASP A 602 -18.19 7.54 -21.63
C ASP A 602 -17.84 8.46 -20.44
N LEU A 603 -17.84 7.93 -19.21
CA LEU A 603 -17.40 8.69 -18.02
C LEU A 603 -15.95 9.17 -18.14
N ARG A 604 -15.04 8.35 -18.67
CA ARG A 604 -13.65 8.75 -18.90
C ARG A 604 -13.55 9.84 -19.96
N LYS A 605 -14.35 9.76 -21.02
CA LYS A 605 -14.44 10.77 -22.08
C LYS A 605 -14.94 12.09 -21.52
N GLU A 606 -16.13 12.12 -20.89
CA GLU A 606 -16.75 13.31 -20.30
C GLU A 606 -15.78 14.06 -19.37
N LEU A 607 -15.12 13.34 -18.46
CA LEU A 607 -14.17 13.90 -17.50
C LEU A 607 -12.92 14.46 -18.17
N THR A 608 -12.39 13.77 -19.18
CA THR A 608 -11.17 14.19 -19.92
C THR A 608 -11.47 15.38 -20.84
N GLU A 609 -12.58 15.34 -21.55
CA GLU A 609 -13.09 16.40 -22.42
C GLU A 609 -13.37 17.69 -21.62
N THR A 610 -14.06 17.58 -20.48
CA THR A 610 -14.27 18.71 -19.54
C THR A 610 -12.95 19.27 -19.01
N SER A 611 -12.00 18.38 -18.70
CA SER A 611 -10.63 18.74 -18.29
C SER A 611 -9.90 19.54 -19.36
N ASP A 612 -9.95 19.08 -20.61
CA ASP A 612 -9.08 19.59 -21.67
C ASP A 612 -9.69 20.80 -22.39
N ILE A 613 -11.01 20.93 -22.46
CA ILE A 613 -11.70 22.18 -22.83
C ILE A 613 -11.30 23.31 -21.86
N ARG A 614 -11.31 23.08 -20.54
CA ARG A 614 -10.88 24.09 -19.56
C ARG A 614 -9.40 24.47 -19.72
N LYS A 615 -8.52 23.49 -19.98
CA LYS A 615 -7.10 23.75 -20.28
C LYS A 615 -6.91 24.54 -21.58
N ALA A 616 -7.70 24.24 -22.62
CA ALA A 616 -7.66 24.94 -23.90
C ALA A 616 -8.08 26.39 -23.75
N VAL A 617 -9.27 26.66 -23.19
CA VAL A 617 -9.77 28.02 -22.94
C VAL A 617 -8.76 28.85 -22.13
N ILE A 618 -8.10 28.28 -21.12
CA ILE A 618 -7.09 29.01 -20.33
C ILE A 618 -5.78 29.25 -21.08
N LYS A 619 -5.40 28.39 -22.04
CA LYS A 619 -4.28 28.67 -22.95
C LYS A 619 -4.64 29.78 -23.91
N GLU A 620 -5.81 29.73 -24.55
CA GLU A 620 -6.28 30.73 -25.49
C GLU A 620 -6.44 32.10 -24.84
N ASN A 621 -7.12 32.20 -23.69
CA ASN A 621 -7.24 33.46 -22.95
C ASN A 621 -5.85 34.02 -22.53
N ALA A 622 -4.87 33.14 -22.27
CA ALA A 622 -3.49 33.54 -21.97
C ALA A 622 -2.62 33.80 -23.21
N ILE A 623 -3.13 33.54 -24.42
CA ILE A 623 -2.54 33.95 -25.71
C ILE A 623 -3.17 35.27 -26.14
N GLU A 624 -4.50 35.37 -26.12
CA GLU A 624 -5.27 36.59 -26.34
C GLU A 624 -4.78 37.74 -25.45
N ASN A 625 -4.58 37.50 -24.14
CA ASN A 625 -4.02 38.50 -23.23
C ASN A 625 -2.63 39.01 -23.65
N LYS A 626 -1.78 38.16 -24.26
CA LYS A 626 -0.47 38.59 -24.80
C LYS A 626 -0.61 39.37 -26.10
N VAL A 627 -1.55 39.00 -26.95
CA VAL A 627 -1.81 39.68 -28.23
C VAL A 627 -2.40 41.08 -28.00
N VAL A 628 -3.37 41.20 -27.09
CA VAL A 628 -4.06 42.46 -26.78
C VAL A 628 -3.20 43.40 -25.92
N ASN A 629 -2.55 42.89 -24.87
CA ASN A 629 -1.84 43.74 -23.90
C ASN A 629 -0.30 43.72 -24.04
N GLY A 630 0.25 42.94 -24.98
CA GLY A 630 1.69 42.78 -25.19
C GLY A 630 2.40 41.94 -24.11
N GLU A 631 3.58 41.41 -24.47
CA GLU A 631 4.36 40.54 -23.57
C GLU A 631 4.77 41.22 -22.25
N ALA A 632 5.00 42.54 -22.29
CA ALA A 632 5.40 43.34 -21.13
C ALA A 632 4.32 43.41 -20.04
N SER A 633 3.03 43.47 -20.42
CA SER A 633 1.91 43.46 -19.46
C SER A 633 1.82 42.09 -18.78
N GLU A 634 1.89 41.03 -19.57
CA GLU A 634 1.88 39.63 -19.10
C GLU A 634 3.07 39.27 -18.20
N ALA A 635 4.21 39.98 -18.32
CA ALA A 635 5.34 39.83 -17.40
C ALA A 635 5.04 40.33 -15.98
N LEU A 636 4.21 41.36 -15.83
CA LEU A 636 3.86 41.97 -14.54
C LEU A 636 2.87 41.13 -13.73
N TYR A 637 1.93 40.44 -14.41
CA TYR A 637 0.92 39.60 -13.75
C TYR A 637 1.43 38.18 -13.38
N LYS A 638 2.60 37.77 -13.90
CA LYS A 638 3.24 36.49 -13.53
C LYS A 638 3.74 36.53 -12.09
N LYS A 639 2.99 35.87 -11.19
CA LYS A 639 3.34 35.75 -9.76
C LYS A 639 4.75 35.16 -9.57
N ALA A 640 5.71 36.03 -9.29
CA ALA A 640 7.11 35.67 -9.07
C ALA A 640 7.25 34.58 -8.00
N ARG A 641 7.79 33.42 -8.39
CA ARG A 641 8.11 32.31 -7.47
C ARG A 641 9.53 32.47 -6.99
N ILE A 642 9.72 32.67 -5.69
CA ILE A 642 11.05 32.72 -5.08
C ILE A 642 11.61 31.29 -4.99
N GLU A 643 12.70 31.03 -5.71
CA GLU A 643 13.39 29.74 -5.65
C GLU A 643 14.13 29.57 -4.30
N PRO A 644 13.95 28.45 -3.58
CA PRO A 644 14.53 28.25 -2.26
C PRO A 644 16.05 27.99 -2.35
N ARG A 645 16.86 28.99 -1.98
CA ARG A 645 18.33 28.84 -1.87
C ARG A 645 18.77 28.28 -0.52
N ALA A 646 19.79 27.44 -0.52
CA ALA A 646 20.28 26.77 0.68
C ALA A 646 21.21 27.68 1.53
N ASN A 647 20.73 28.13 2.69
CA ASN A 647 21.54 28.86 3.67
C ASN A 647 22.22 27.88 4.66
N MET A 648 23.56 27.87 4.70
CA MET A 648 24.35 27.06 5.63
C MET A 648 24.60 27.79 6.95
N LYS A 649 23.65 27.69 7.90
CA LYS A 649 23.84 28.21 9.26
C LYS A 649 24.86 27.37 10.04
N PHE A 650 25.75 28.05 10.77
CA PHE A 650 26.65 27.42 11.73
C PHE A 650 25.96 27.36 13.10
N ASP A 651 25.20 26.30 13.33
CA ASP A 651 24.35 26.14 14.51
C ASP A 651 25.18 25.83 15.77
N PHE A 652 25.43 26.85 16.60
CA PHE A 652 25.95 26.66 17.97
C PHE A 652 24.92 26.00 18.90
N PRO A 653 25.34 25.35 20.01
CA PRO A 653 24.42 24.83 21.01
C PRO A 653 23.47 25.91 21.55
N LYS A 654 22.16 25.66 21.49
CA LYS A 654 21.15 26.60 21.98
C LYS A 654 21.26 26.78 23.49
N LEU A 655 21.54 28.01 23.93
CA LEU A 655 21.61 28.37 25.35
C LEU A 655 20.21 28.25 26.01
N PRO A 656 20.09 27.67 27.22
CA PRO A 656 18.83 27.65 27.96
C PRO A 656 18.32 29.05 28.31
N THR A 657 17.01 29.24 28.27
CA THR A 657 16.33 30.49 28.65
C THR A 657 16.52 30.80 30.14
N GLY A 658 16.55 32.09 30.51
CA GLY A 658 16.91 32.56 31.85
C GLY A 658 16.16 31.86 32.99
N THR A 659 14.83 31.78 32.91
CA THR A 659 13.96 31.14 33.91
C THR A 659 14.20 29.63 34.08
N ARG A 660 14.64 28.94 33.01
CA ARG A 660 14.99 27.52 33.04
C ARG A 660 16.45 27.28 33.46
N ARG A 661 17.27 28.32 33.38
CA ARG A 661 18.67 28.34 33.84
C ARG A 661 18.74 28.63 35.34
N SER A 662 17.92 29.55 35.87
CA SER A 662 17.88 29.88 37.29
C SER A 662 17.43 28.71 38.15
N SER A 663 16.33 28.02 37.81
CA SER A 663 15.81 26.89 38.59
C SER A 663 16.79 25.73 38.73
N LEU A 664 17.59 25.45 37.69
CA LEU A 664 18.69 24.48 37.75
C LEU A 664 19.89 24.99 38.56
N LEU A 665 20.20 26.29 38.48
CA LEU A 665 21.31 26.90 39.24
C LEU A 665 21.04 26.98 40.75
N THR A 666 19.79 27.15 41.20
CA THR A 666 19.46 27.26 42.64
C THR A 666 19.94 26.06 43.46
N ARG A 667 19.92 24.84 42.89
CA ARG A 667 20.42 23.62 43.54
C ARG A 667 21.93 23.36 43.38
N ILE A 668 22.59 24.03 42.43
CA ILE A 668 23.95 23.65 41.97
C ILE A 668 25.01 24.73 42.29
N SER A 669 24.60 25.99 42.37
CA SER A 669 25.47 27.18 42.41
C SER A 669 26.50 27.23 43.55
N ARG A 670 26.24 26.56 44.68
CA ARG A 670 27.14 26.53 45.86
C ARG A 670 27.92 25.22 46.05
N VAL A 671 27.70 24.21 45.19
CA VAL A 671 28.23 22.84 45.40
C VAL A 671 29.40 22.50 44.47
N TRP A 672 29.60 23.25 43.39
CA TRP A 672 30.58 22.91 42.34
C TRP A 672 31.56 24.05 42.05
N SER A 673 32.86 23.80 42.25
CA SER A 673 33.90 24.70 41.76
C SER A 673 34.08 24.57 40.24
N ILE A 674 34.05 25.71 39.54
CA ILE A 674 34.22 25.78 38.09
C ILE A 674 35.67 25.43 37.68
N SER A 675 36.68 25.82 38.48
CA SER A 675 38.10 25.62 38.14
C SER A 675 38.57 24.17 38.20
N ARG A 676 37.80 23.26 38.83
CA ARG A 676 38.10 21.81 38.88
C ARG A 676 37.30 20.98 37.88
N ARG A 677 36.52 21.59 36.97
CA ARG A 677 35.79 20.86 35.91
C ARG A 677 36.59 20.80 34.61
N SER A 678 36.97 19.59 34.20
CA SER A 678 37.28 19.29 32.81
C SER A 678 35.98 19.33 31.97
N LEU A 679 35.70 20.48 31.36
CA LEU A 679 34.76 20.52 30.23
C LEU A 679 35.37 19.70 29.09
N SER A 680 34.82 18.52 28.83
CA SER A 680 35.27 17.67 27.73
C SER A 680 35.20 18.43 26.40
N SER A 681 36.27 18.37 25.59
CA SER A 681 36.41 19.10 24.33
C SER A 681 35.17 19.14 23.41
N PRO A 682 34.34 18.07 23.25
CA PRO A 682 33.07 18.16 22.52
C PRO A 682 32.07 19.22 22.99
N ALA A 683 32.23 19.83 24.17
CA ALA A 683 31.45 20.98 24.63
C ALA A 683 31.94 22.33 24.07
N LEU A 684 33.18 22.40 23.56
CA LEU A 684 33.79 23.59 22.96
C LEU A 684 33.89 23.50 21.44
N LEU A 685 34.31 22.35 20.90
CA LEU A 685 34.36 22.08 19.47
C LEU A 685 34.21 20.59 19.17
N ARG A 686 33.42 20.23 18.15
CA ARG A 686 33.22 18.82 17.77
C ARG A 686 33.32 18.61 16.25
N SER A 687 34.52 18.29 15.79
CA SER A 687 34.81 17.86 14.42
C SER A 687 35.01 16.34 14.37
N VAL A 688 34.60 15.71 13.26
CA VAL A 688 34.83 14.29 12.96
C VAL A 688 34.93 14.15 11.45
N LEU A 689 36.06 13.64 10.92
CA LEU A 689 36.12 13.09 9.56
C LEU A 689 35.83 11.57 9.62
N GLY A 690 35.37 11.03 8.50
CA GLY A 690 34.92 9.64 8.36
C GLY A 690 34.04 9.48 7.12
N VAL A 691 33.49 8.29 6.91
CA VAL A 691 32.77 7.89 5.67
C VAL A 691 31.66 8.89 5.27
N THR A 692 30.91 9.42 6.24
CA THR A 692 29.83 10.41 6.03
C THR A 692 30.28 11.88 6.06
N ARG A 693 31.59 12.16 5.93
CA ARG A 693 32.22 13.47 5.67
C ARG A 693 31.79 14.63 6.60
N GLY A 694 32.52 14.82 7.70
CA GLY A 694 32.33 15.94 8.63
C GLY A 694 31.28 15.66 9.72
N HIS A 695 31.34 16.34 10.86
CA HIS A 695 30.41 16.07 11.97
C HIS A 695 28.96 16.39 11.59
N VAL A 696 28.72 17.49 10.87
CA VAL A 696 27.38 17.87 10.35
C VAL A 696 26.90 16.90 9.26
N GLY A 697 27.81 16.41 8.40
CA GLY A 697 27.53 15.40 7.38
C GLY A 697 27.26 14.01 7.97
N ARG A 698 27.79 13.69 9.15
CA ARG A 698 27.47 12.48 9.93
C ARG A 698 26.16 12.61 10.71
N TRP A 699 25.98 13.71 11.45
CA TRP A 699 24.86 13.87 12.38
C TRP A 699 23.50 13.92 11.68
N LYS A 700 23.41 14.57 10.51
CA LYS A 700 22.14 14.71 9.80
C LYS A 700 21.61 13.38 9.24
N PRO A 701 22.35 12.54 8.50
CA PRO A 701 21.89 11.19 8.15
C PRO A 701 21.45 10.34 9.34
N THR A 702 22.14 10.44 10.49
CA THR A 702 21.80 9.67 11.70
C THR A 702 20.59 10.20 12.49
N ALA A 703 20.13 11.42 12.23
CA ALA A 703 19.02 12.05 12.98
C ALA A 703 17.83 12.50 12.09
N SER A 704 18.04 12.63 10.78
CA SER A 704 17.03 13.02 9.80
C SER A 704 17.45 12.58 8.40
N SER A 705 16.90 11.46 7.93
CA SER A 705 16.92 11.08 6.51
C SER A 705 15.58 11.45 5.87
N PRO A 706 15.53 12.01 4.65
CA PRO A 706 16.66 12.34 3.77
C PRO A 706 17.43 13.62 4.17
N LEU A 707 18.61 13.81 3.59
CA LEU A 707 19.43 15.01 3.76
C LEU A 707 18.69 16.29 3.33
N LYS A 708 18.59 17.27 4.23
CA LYS A 708 18.17 18.66 3.90
C LYS A 708 19.15 19.29 2.92
N ASP A 709 18.67 20.17 2.04
CA ASP A 709 19.43 20.63 0.86
C ASP A 709 20.76 21.30 1.20
N ALA A 710 20.84 22.12 2.25
CA ALA A 710 22.10 22.69 2.73
C ALA A 710 23.20 21.63 3.01
N SER A 711 22.82 20.39 3.33
CA SER A 711 23.75 19.28 3.52
C SER A 711 23.95 18.43 2.27
N LYS A 712 23.05 18.47 1.28
CA LYS A 712 23.36 18.02 -0.10
C LYS A 712 24.42 18.93 -0.71
N TRP A 713 24.25 20.25 -0.62
CA TRP A 713 25.21 21.26 -1.09
C TRP A 713 26.58 21.10 -0.41
N LEU A 714 26.63 20.94 0.93
CA LEU A 714 27.87 20.66 1.64
C LEU A 714 28.53 19.34 1.19
N GLY A 715 27.74 18.27 1.01
CA GLY A 715 28.23 16.99 0.49
C GLY A 715 28.83 17.11 -0.90
N SER A 716 28.13 17.79 -1.82
CA SER A 716 28.59 18.08 -3.18
C SER A 716 29.91 18.86 -3.16
N TRP A 717 30.02 19.91 -2.34
CA TRP A 717 31.22 20.73 -2.22
C TRP A 717 32.42 19.95 -1.68
N VAL A 718 32.26 19.19 -0.60
CA VAL A 718 33.33 18.32 -0.05
C VAL A 718 33.67 17.17 -1.02
N SER A 719 32.79 16.85 -1.98
CA SER A 719 33.06 15.89 -3.07
C SER A 719 33.57 16.52 -4.37
N SER A 720 33.87 17.83 -4.38
CA SER A 720 34.31 18.61 -5.54
C SER A 720 33.37 18.57 -6.76
N ARG A 721 32.10 18.17 -6.55
CA ARG A 721 31.04 18.21 -7.58
C ARG A 721 30.53 19.63 -7.84
N ILE A 722 30.79 20.55 -6.92
CA ILE A 722 30.54 21.98 -7.08
C ILE A 722 31.74 22.75 -6.50
N THR A 723 32.10 23.84 -7.16
CA THR A 723 33.19 24.74 -6.76
C THR A 723 32.68 26.17 -6.89
N THR A 724 33.02 27.04 -5.93
CA THR A 724 32.66 28.46 -5.98
C THR A 724 33.47 29.17 -7.05
N VAL A 725 32.86 29.43 -8.21
CA VAL A 725 33.47 30.25 -9.26
C VAL A 725 33.35 31.72 -8.87
N LEU A 726 34.47 32.34 -8.48
CA LEU A 726 34.57 33.79 -8.36
C LEU A 726 34.65 34.40 -9.77
N SER A 727 33.51 34.72 -10.35
CA SER A 727 33.41 35.47 -11.60
C SER A 727 33.92 36.91 -11.40
N ARG A 728 35.23 37.13 -11.59
CA ARG A 728 35.73 38.47 -11.93
C ARG A 728 35.00 38.91 -13.20
N ALA A 729 34.18 39.95 -13.09
CA ALA A 729 33.56 40.59 -14.24
C ALA A 729 34.66 41.24 -15.10
N ARG A 730 35.16 40.48 -16.07
CA ARG A 730 36.25 40.91 -16.95
C ARG A 730 35.63 41.71 -18.09
N ALA A 731 35.56 43.03 -17.91
CA ALA A 731 35.22 43.94 -19.00
C ALA A 731 36.14 43.66 -20.21
N THR A 732 35.56 43.46 -21.38
CA THR A 732 36.28 43.00 -22.57
C THR A 732 36.95 44.18 -23.29
N LEU A 733 38.26 44.28 -23.14
CA LEU A 733 39.13 45.00 -24.07
C LEU A 733 40.36 44.14 -24.40
N VAL A 734 40.49 43.83 -25.70
CA VAL A 734 41.70 43.52 -26.49
C VAL A 734 42.80 42.63 -25.88
N GLY A 735 43.16 41.54 -26.60
CA GLY A 735 44.56 41.11 -26.69
C GLY A 735 44.87 39.63 -26.46
N SER A 736 45.38 39.00 -27.54
CA SER A 736 46.24 37.80 -27.61
C SER A 736 45.77 36.45 -27.00
N THR A 737 46.49 35.39 -27.40
CA THR A 737 46.09 33.97 -27.41
C THR A 737 46.90 33.08 -26.42
N PRO A 738 46.48 31.82 -26.15
CA PRO A 738 46.77 31.16 -24.87
C PRO A 738 47.99 30.22 -24.85
N ARG A 739 48.48 29.89 -23.64
CA ARG A 739 49.32 28.70 -23.36
C ARG A 739 49.31 28.34 -21.86
N LEU A 740 49.46 27.03 -21.58
CA LEU A 740 49.92 26.36 -20.33
C LEU A 740 49.26 26.77 -18.99
N VAL A 741 48.58 25.93 -18.20
CA VAL A 741 48.74 24.51 -17.82
C VAL A 741 49.96 24.22 -16.93
N SER A 742 49.66 23.60 -15.77
CA SER A 742 50.56 22.97 -14.77
C SER A 742 51.13 23.83 -13.62
N GLN A 743 51.40 23.12 -12.52
CA GLN A 743 52.21 23.48 -11.33
C GLN A 743 51.76 24.66 -10.44
N LEU A 744 51.21 24.32 -9.25
CA LEU A 744 51.76 24.69 -7.93
C LEU A 744 50.90 24.12 -6.77
N THR A 745 51.17 22.88 -6.37
CA THR A 745 50.46 22.19 -5.26
C THR A 745 51.41 21.41 -4.35
N THR A 746 52.40 22.06 -3.73
CA THR A 746 53.32 21.41 -2.78
C THR A 746 53.82 22.36 -1.69
N ARG A 747 53.62 22.00 -0.40
CA ARG A 747 54.20 22.60 0.82
C ARG A 747 53.87 24.10 1.05
N MET A 748 53.54 24.56 2.26
CA MET A 748 54.21 24.25 3.53
C MET A 748 53.31 23.66 4.63
N SER A 749 53.97 22.95 5.55
CA SER A 749 53.48 22.50 6.85
C SER A 749 54.56 22.81 7.90
N SER A 750 54.19 22.88 9.19
CA SER A 750 54.99 23.33 10.35
C SER A 750 55.38 24.83 10.29
N ARG A 751 55.17 25.63 11.34
CA ARG A 751 55.76 25.47 12.68
C ARG A 751 54.81 25.84 13.82
N SER A 752 55.09 25.29 14.99
CA SER A 752 54.55 25.71 16.29
C SER A 752 55.72 26.19 17.16
N THR A 753 55.57 27.32 17.86
CA THR A 753 55.75 27.47 19.33
C THR A 753 55.77 28.95 19.76
N ARG A 754 55.10 29.23 20.89
CA ARG A 754 55.41 30.23 21.95
C ARG A 754 55.69 31.71 21.58
N SER A 755 54.87 32.59 22.17
CA SER A 755 55.35 33.71 22.99
C SER A 755 54.43 33.86 24.22
N THR A 756 54.73 34.79 25.14
CA THR A 756 54.24 34.75 26.54
C THR A 756 53.58 36.04 27.02
N PHE A 757 52.73 35.90 28.05
CA PHE A 757 52.05 36.90 28.89
C PHE A 757 52.54 38.36 28.91
N LEU A 758 51.58 39.28 29.02
CA LEU A 758 51.68 40.46 29.89
C LEU A 758 50.29 40.81 30.47
N ASN A 759 50.25 41.27 31.73
CA ASN A 759 49.03 41.57 32.49
C ASN A 759 48.78 43.09 32.57
N ILE A 760 47.56 43.52 32.93
CA ILE A 760 47.24 44.55 33.94
C ILE A 760 45.69 44.59 34.19
N PRO A 761 45.17 44.98 35.38
CA PRO A 761 43.97 44.32 35.94
C PRO A 761 42.73 45.23 36.20
N VAL A 762 41.81 44.72 37.02
CA VAL A 762 40.46 45.22 37.38
C VAL A 762 40.48 46.25 38.53
N SER A 763 39.48 47.15 38.57
CA SER A 763 39.02 47.83 39.80
C SER A 763 37.53 48.21 39.74
N ASP A 764 36.84 48.14 40.88
CA ASP A 764 35.39 48.37 41.07
C ASP A 764 34.97 49.84 41.30
N SER A 765 33.64 50.05 41.38
CA SER A 765 32.94 51.18 42.04
C SER A 765 32.99 52.56 41.33
N SER A 766 32.11 53.55 41.59
CA SER A 766 30.91 53.66 42.46
C SER A 766 29.90 54.66 41.88
N SER A 767 28.61 54.53 42.21
CA SER A 767 27.58 55.58 42.09
C SER A 767 27.39 56.30 43.46
N PRO A 768 26.57 57.38 43.60
CA PRO A 768 25.84 58.21 42.63
C PRO A 768 26.04 59.75 42.86
N SER A 769 25.23 60.61 42.20
CA SER A 769 24.40 61.70 42.81
C SER A 769 24.28 63.02 41.99
N PHE A 770 23.05 63.56 41.98
CA PHE A 770 22.55 64.97 41.95
C PHE A 770 23.38 66.14 41.35
N SER A 771 22.78 67.23 40.82
CA SER A 771 21.44 67.55 40.27
C SER A 771 21.36 69.04 39.85
N THR A 772 20.46 69.41 38.91
CA THR A 772 19.78 70.75 38.83
C THR A 772 20.66 71.98 38.49
N ALA A 773 20.24 73.02 37.75
CA ALA A 773 19.35 73.21 36.59
C ALA A 773 19.51 74.67 36.10
N MET A 774 19.19 75.00 34.83
CA MET A 774 18.39 76.21 34.46
C MET A 774 18.12 76.34 32.94
N THR A 775 16.85 76.58 32.62
CA THR A 775 16.27 77.15 31.38
C THR A 775 16.21 78.70 31.50
N PRO A 776 15.91 79.56 30.46
CA PRO A 776 14.96 79.31 29.34
C PRO A 776 15.26 79.99 27.96
N GLY A 777 14.37 79.78 26.97
CA GLY A 777 14.40 80.51 25.68
C GLY A 777 13.41 80.02 24.58
N THR A 778 12.37 80.83 24.32
CA THR A 778 11.33 80.80 23.25
C THR A 778 11.83 80.78 21.78
N SER A 779 11.08 80.47 20.70
CA SER A 779 9.77 79.79 20.45
C SER A 779 9.38 79.74 18.94
N SER A 780 8.51 78.80 18.50
CA SER A 780 7.81 78.70 17.17
C SER A 780 8.66 78.34 15.92
N LEU A 781 8.18 77.74 14.81
CA LEU A 781 6.86 77.20 14.36
C LEU A 781 6.99 75.67 14.05
N CYS A 782 5.99 74.77 14.16
CA CYS A 782 4.69 74.65 13.47
C CYS A 782 4.83 74.38 11.94
N LYS A 783 4.17 73.44 11.24
CA LYS A 783 2.97 72.55 11.39
C LYS A 783 3.29 71.23 10.57
N LYS A 784 2.59 70.08 10.48
CA LYS A 784 1.45 69.30 11.06
C LYS A 784 1.58 67.85 10.46
N PHE A 785 0.84 66.75 10.70
CA PHE A 785 -0.27 66.31 11.59
C PHE A 785 -0.24 64.73 11.69
N ARG A 786 -1.16 64.06 12.42
CA ARG A 786 -1.30 62.57 12.47
C ARG A 786 -2.70 62.13 12.98
N LEU A 787 -3.38 61.19 12.31
CA LEU A 787 -4.63 60.51 12.76
C LEU A 787 -4.58 59.03 12.30
N ARG A 788 -4.67 58.02 13.17
CA ARG A 788 -5.82 57.46 13.93
C ARG A 788 -6.91 56.79 13.07
N ARG A 789 -7.14 55.49 13.32
CA ARG A 789 -8.44 54.80 13.17
C ARG A 789 -8.68 53.88 14.38
N ILE A 790 -9.95 53.50 14.60
CA ILE A 790 -10.51 52.94 15.84
C ILE A 790 -11.23 51.61 15.53
N SER A 791 -11.56 50.82 16.55
CA SER A 791 -12.12 49.46 16.50
C SER A 791 -13.66 49.38 16.54
N ASN A 792 -14.19 48.25 16.04
CA ASN A 792 -15.51 47.64 16.31
C ASN A 792 -16.78 48.39 15.76
N PRO A 793 -18.00 47.80 15.81
CA PRO A 793 -18.37 46.53 15.14
C PRO A 793 -19.79 46.54 14.48
N SER A 794 -20.13 45.60 13.58
CA SER A 794 -21.55 45.30 13.24
C SER A 794 -21.73 43.97 12.44
N LYS A 795 -23.00 43.59 12.19
CA LYS A 795 -23.50 42.29 11.66
C LYS A 795 -23.95 42.37 10.17
N PRO A 796 -24.25 41.24 9.50
CA PRO A 796 -24.46 41.17 8.04
C PRO A 796 -25.93 41.38 7.59
N PRO A 797 -26.17 41.62 6.28
CA PRO A 797 -27.49 41.49 5.66
C PRO A 797 -27.77 40.08 5.11
N ARG A 798 -29.05 39.72 5.08
CA ARG A 798 -29.65 38.78 4.12
C ARG A 798 -30.73 39.55 3.35
N SER A 799 -30.82 39.30 2.05
CA SER A 799 -32.05 39.34 1.25
C SER A 799 -31.87 38.36 0.11
#